data_AF-A0A3D3LAG1-F1
#
_entry.id   AF-A0A3D3LAG1-F1
#
_cell.length_a   1.000
_cell.length_b   1.000
_cell.length_c   1.000
_cell.angle_alpha   90.00
_cell.angle_beta   90.00
_cell.angle_gamma   90.00
#
_symmetry.space_group_name_H-M   'P 1'
#
loop_
_entity.id
_entity.type
_entity.pdbx_description
1 polymer ?
#
loop_
_entity_poly.entity_id
_entity_poly.type
_entity_poly.pdbx_seq_one_letter_code
_entity_poly.pdbx_strand_id
1 'polypeptide(L)'
;MENAKWEEATKHIRAEMDAITEPMIQRAIENAYKRFQADIRAMVDKKPEEREPQDWQFSYFCERQMAYERERFDPMKSIKDEKVKARYLELAAELKKHDAIKPKPLLPAFIATDAMPKGPPNVLKTRKGEEDIPPGFLTMLQPGPPEIQPLPNSTGRRSALAAWLTRKDNPFTTRVITNRVWHYLFGRGIVETPNDFGKLGEQPTHPELLDYLTQKMLADGWKLKALQREILLSATFRQTAHIPVPEVAAKVDPANKYLWRFTPRRLDAEQVRDAMLAASGELDLSAGGPSTDGNGLRRSIYTTKKRNSQNELLRALDAPAGFASTSERQSTTTPTQALLLVNGDWALSRASKLAERVYSIDEAWQYALGRAPTAKEVTLAESFIEKRQKEKAAPAAAPAVPVESAAEFKENTPRERLIAQEAERTGDEFTVEAIVKLDSIDTAASVRTIASHWTGGKDNVESFGWSIGVTGEKSRFKPRNLIIQLVGEDENRNIAYEPVASDLRIELGVTYHIAVKVSCAAHEVVFRVQQVDKPNAPVLTSAVPHHVRVGLDRGAANLVIGGVHKRAPSHHWDGRIEAARITRGLLPDAALSAKPETWKAPALVTWHAKAGLSERLAWSSAESPAVPLDPRRQAIVDLCHVLLNANEFFYLH
;
A
#
# COMPACT_ATOMS: atom_id res chain seq x y z
N MET A 1 -4.99 3.80 31.81
CA MET A 1 -5.48 2.82 32.81
C MET A 1 -5.05 1.39 32.49
N GLU A 2 -5.03 0.95 31.24
CA GLU A 2 -4.60 -0.43 30.88
C GLU A 2 -3.09 -0.67 31.07
N ASN A 3 -2.22 0.30 30.74
CA ASN A 3 -0.76 0.22 30.98
C ASN A 3 -0.41 -0.16 32.43
N ALA A 4 -1.03 0.53 33.40
CA ALA A 4 -0.75 0.33 34.82
C ALA A 4 -1.10 -1.09 35.31
N LYS A 5 -2.14 -1.73 34.73
CA LYS A 5 -2.54 -3.09 35.10
C LYS A 5 -1.54 -4.14 34.62
N TRP A 6 -1.07 -4.04 33.37
CA TRP A 6 -0.03 -4.93 32.85
C TRP A 6 1.30 -4.68 33.55
N GLU A 7 1.66 -3.42 33.77
CA GLU A 7 2.92 -3.06 34.42
C GLU A 7 3.01 -3.61 35.85
N GLU A 8 1.94 -3.52 36.64
CA GLU A 8 1.90 -4.05 38.00
C GLU A 8 1.89 -5.58 38.01
N ALA A 9 1.05 -6.22 37.18
CA ALA A 9 0.96 -7.68 37.10
C ALA A 9 2.27 -8.36 36.66
N THR A 10 3.09 -7.66 35.86
CA THR A 10 4.34 -8.21 35.31
C THR A 10 5.59 -7.68 36.00
N LYS A 11 5.45 -6.81 37.01
CA LYS A 11 6.55 -6.08 37.66
C LYS A 11 7.67 -7.01 38.17
N HIS A 12 7.30 -8.05 38.89
CA HIS A 12 8.25 -9.01 39.46
C HIS A 12 8.97 -9.82 38.35
N ILE A 13 8.21 -10.28 37.35
CA ILE A 13 8.74 -11.06 36.22
C ILE A 13 9.76 -10.20 35.45
N ARG A 14 9.41 -8.95 35.13
CA ARG A 14 10.31 -8.02 34.43
C ARG A 14 11.55 -7.70 35.25
N ALA A 15 11.41 -7.46 36.56
CA ALA A 15 12.56 -7.20 37.42
C ALA A 15 13.57 -8.37 37.47
N GLU A 16 13.08 -9.62 37.48
CA GLU A 16 13.95 -10.81 37.46
C GLU A 16 14.61 -11.00 36.08
N MET A 17 13.88 -10.74 34.99
CA MET A 17 14.43 -10.74 33.63
C MET A 17 15.49 -9.64 33.42
N ASP A 18 15.23 -8.44 33.96
CA ASP A 18 16.15 -7.30 33.91
C ASP A 18 17.41 -7.62 34.73
N ALA A 19 17.29 -8.21 35.92
CA ALA A 19 18.44 -8.62 36.74
C ALA A 19 19.40 -9.58 36.01
N ILE A 20 18.85 -10.47 35.15
CA ILE A 20 19.63 -11.40 34.33
C ILE A 20 20.31 -10.68 33.15
N THR A 21 19.59 -9.77 32.49
CA THR A 21 20.00 -9.20 31.19
C THR A 21 20.75 -7.87 31.29
N GLU A 22 20.48 -7.06 32.31
CA GLU A 22 21.02 -5.71 32.49
C GLU A 22 22.55 -5.66 32.47
N PRO A 23 23.31 -6.55 33.16
CA PRO A 23 24.78 -6.52 33.10
C PRO A 23 25.33 -6.74 31.67
N MET A 24 24.65 -7.57 30.88
CA MET A 24 25.04 -7.85 29.50
C MET A 24 24.68 -6.70 28.57
N ILE A 25 23.51 -6.08 28.77
CA ILE A 25 23.08 -4.88 28.06
C ILE A 25 24.05 -3.72 28.33
N GLN A 26 24.43 -3.49 29.59
CA GLN A 26 25.39 -2.44 29.96
C GLN A 26 26.74 -2.65 29.29
N ARG A 27 27.24 -3.90 29.24
CA ARG A 27 28.48 -4.20 28.51
C ARG A 27 28.36 -3.92 27.01
N ALA A 28 27.20 -4.17 26.40
CA ALA A 28 26.96 -3.85 24.99
C ALA A 28 26.94 -2.33 24.76
N ILE A 29 26.28 -1.58 25.65
CA ILE A 29 26.25 -0.12 25.64
C ILE A 29 27.65 0.47 25.80
N GLU A 30 28.44 -0.01 26.76
CA GLU A 30 29.83 0.41 26.97
C GLU A 30 30.69 0.16 25.73
N ASN A 31 30.51 -0.98 25.06
CA ASN A 31 31.23 -1.29 23.83
C ASN A 31 30.83 -0.36 22.69
N ALA A 32 29.56 0.03 22.60
CA ALA A 32 29.10 1.02 21.64
C ALA A 32 29.68 2.41 21.96
N TYR A 33 29.67 2.81 23.23
CA TYR A 33 30.27 4.05 23.69
C TYR A 33 31.76 4.16 23.36
N LYS A 34 32.52 3.06 23.52
CA LYS A 34 33.95 3.00 23.16
C LYS A 34 34.24 3.21 21.68
N ARG A 35 33.26 3.00 20.79
CA ARG A 35 33.40 3.23 19.35
C ARG A 35 33.29 4.71 18.97
N PHE A 36 32.78 5.56 19.86
CA PHE A 36 32.77 7.01 19.62
C PHE A 36 34.19 7.59 19.70
N GLN A 37 34.44 8.61 18.89
CA GLN A 37 35.70 9.34 18.90
C GLN A 37 35.89 10.08 20.24
N ALA A 38 37.14 10.37 20.60
CA ALA A 38 37.48 10.90 21.93
C ALA A 38 36.88 12.29 22.20
N ASP A 39 36.81 13.12 21.17
CA ASP A 39 36.15 14.43 21.20
C ASP A 39 34.64 14.29 21.46
N ILE A 40 33.95 13.38 20.77
CA ILE A 40 32.51 13.11 20.99
C ILE A 40 32.26 12.59 22.39
N ARG A 41 33.10 11.66 22.89
CA ARG A 41 32.99 11.17 24.28
C ARG A 41 33.13 12.29 25.30
N ALA A 42 34.08 13.20 25.10
CA ALA A 42 34.23 14.36 25.97
C ALA A 42 32.98 15.26 25.97
N MET A 43 32.22 15.33 24.87
CA MET A 43 30.93 16.04 24.83
C MET A 43 29.82 15.31 25.59
N VAL A 44 29.75 13.98 25.47
CA VAL A 44 28.77 13.12 26.17
C VAL A 44 29.00 13.15 27.67
N ASP A 45 30.26 13.12 28.11
CA ASP A 45 30.64 13.03 29.53
C ASP A 45 30.45 14.35 30.30
N LYS A 46 30.28 15.48 29.60
CA LYS A 46 29.96 16.76 30.24
C LYS A 46 28.64 16.65 31.00
N LYS A 47 28.61 17.28 32.17
CA LYS A 47 27.37 17.41 32.94
C LYS A 47 26.35 18.24 32.15
N PRO A 48 25.04 17.98 32.27
CA PRO A 48 24.00 18.73 31.55
C PRO A 48 24.14 20.26 31.63
N GLU A 49 24.63 20.78 32.76
CA GLU A 49 24.82 22.21 33.02
C GLU A 49 26.02 22.82 32.29
N GLU A 50 27.01 21.99 31.91
CA GLU A 50 28.27 22.37 31.24
C GLU A 50 28.23 22.15 29.72
N ARG A 51 27.12 21.59 29.21
CA ARG A 51 26.94 21.27 27.78
C ARG A 51 26.52 22.50 26.98
N GLU A 52 27.28 22.79 25.94
CA GLU A 52 26.91 23.73 24.88
C GLU A 52 25.87 23.10 23.92
N PRO A 53 25.20 23.88 23.05
CA PRO A 53 24.18 23.35 22.13
C PRO A 53 24.64 22.18 21.25
N GLN A 54 25.90 22.21 20.81
CA GLN A 54 26.49 21.14 20.03
C GLN A 54 26.74 19.88 20.88
N ASP A 55 27.18 20.04 22.13
CA ASP A 55 27.39 18.92 23.06
C ASP A 55 26.07 18.18 23.32
N TRP A 56 24.98 18.93 23.52
CA TRP A 56 23.63 18.39 23.68
C TRP A 56 23.19 17.57 22.46
N GLN A 57 23.41 18.09 21.26
CA GLN A 57 23.01 17.41 20.03
C GLN A 57 23.77 16.09 19.83
N PHE A 58 25.09 16.10 20.05
CA PHE A 58 25.89 14.87 19.96
C PHE A 58 25.58 13.90 21.09
N SER A 59 25.42 14.37 22.32
CA SER A 59 25.01 13.52 23.44
C SER A 59 23.69 12.83 23.14
N TYR A 60 22.69 13.56 22.66
CA TYR A 60 21.40 12.98 22.27
C TYR A 60 21.55 11.91 21.18
N PHE A 61 22.35 12.13 20.14
CA PHE A 61 22.57 11.13 19.09
C PHE A 61 23.31 9.90 19.60
N CYS A 62 24.33 10.08 20.43
CA CYS A 62 25.06 9.00 21.08
C CYS A 62 24.16 8.20 22.03
N GLU A 63 23.37 8.87 22.86
CA GLU A 63 22.38 8.26 23.76
C GLU A 63 21.35 7.45 22.98
N ARG A 64 20.87 7.95 21.83
CA ARG A 64 19.98 7.17 20.95
C ARG A 64 20.65 5.91 20.41
N GLN A 65 21.92 6.00 20.01
CA GLN A 65 22.65 4.84 19.51
C GLN A 65 22.92 3.83 20.63
N MET A 66 23.20 4.29 21.85
CA MET A 66 23.33 3.44 23.03
C MET A 66 21.99 2.79 23.41
N ALA A 67 20.88 3.54 23.39
CA ALA A 67 19.53 3.02 23.62
C ALA A 67 19.14 1.97 22.57
N TYR A 68 19.55 2.16 21.32
CA TYR A 68 19.33 1.19 20.25
C TYR A 68 20.01 -0.17 20.52
N GLU A 69 21.18 -0.20 21.16
CA GLU A 69 21.83 -1.47 21.56
C GLU A 69 21.02 -2.22 22.61
N ARG A 70 20.36 -1.50 23.54
CA ARG A 70 19.40 -2.10 24.47
C ARG A 70 18.18 -2.67 23.73
N GLU A 71 17.61 -1.92 22.79
CA GLU A 71 16.43 -2.34 22.02
C GLU A 71 16.71 -3.57 21.13
N ARG A 72 17.91 -3.66 20.54
CA ARG A 72 18.31 -4.78 19.68
C ARG A 72 18.85 -5.98 20.46
N PHE A 73 19.12 -5.84 21.75
CA PHE A 73 19.70 -6.91 22.56
C PHE A 73 18.86 -8.19 22.48
N ASP A 74 19.52 -9.32 22.20
CA ASP A 74 18.90 -10.63 22.06
C ASP A 74 19.39 -11.53 23.21
N PRO A 75 18.59 -11.69 24.28
CA PRO A 75 18.96 -12.48 25.46
C PRO A 75 19.34 -13.92 25.11
N MET A 76 18.71 -14.51 24.08
CA MET A 76 18.92 -15.91 23.70
C MET A 76 20.28 -16.17 23.07
N LYS A 77 20.89 -15.13 22.47
CA LYS A 77 22.24 -15.18 21.90
C LYS A 77 23.33 -14.77 22.90
N SER A 78 22.98 -13.96 23.89
CA SER A 78 23.96 -13.40 24.83
C SER A 78 24.13 -14.20 26.12
N ILE A 79 23.09 -14.90 26.59
CA ILE A 79 23.18 -15.77 27.77
C ILE A 79 23.89 -17.07 27.39
N LYS A 80 25.07 -17.31 27.98
CA LYS A 80 25.90 -18.50 27.73
C LYS A 80 25.63 -19.67 28.68
N ASP A 81 25.16 -19.38 29.90
CA ASP A 81 24.85 -20.40 30.90
C ASP A 81 23.47 -21.01 30.61
N GLU A 82 23.42 -22.33 30.39
CA GLU A 82 22.18 -23.04 30.06
C GLU A 82 21.13 -22.98 31.17
N LYS A 83 21.53 -22.93 32.46
CA LYS A 83 20.59 -22.84 33.58
C LYS A 83 19.93 -21.47 33.63
N VAL A 84 20.72 -20.42 33.44
CA VAL A 84 20.23 -19.03 33.39
C VAL A 84 19.32 -18.84 32.16
N LYS A 85 19.66 -19.47 31.04
CA LYS A 85 18.85 -19.47 29.83
C LYS A 85 17.50 -20.17 30.02
N ALA A 86 17.49 -21.32 30.70
CA ALA A 86 16.26 -22.01 31.06
C ALA A 86 15.36 -21.14 31.96
N ARG A 87 15.93 -20.50 33.00
CA ARG A 87 15.19 -19.58 33.87
C ARG A 87 14.61 -18.39 33.10
N TYR A 88 15.36 -17.81 32.16
CA TYR A 88 14.86 -16.72 31.32
C TYR A 88 13.70 -17.17 30.42
N LEU A 89 13.74 -18.38 29.88
CA LEU A 89 12.65 -18.95 29.08
C LEU A 89 11.38 -19.20 29.91
N GLU A 90 11.52 -19.65 31.16
CA GLU A 90 10.40 -19.77 32.09
C GLU A 90 9.74 -18.41 32.35
N LEU A 91 10.55 -17.39 32.68
CA LEU A 91 10.05 -16.02 32.90
C LEU A 91 9.39 -15.43 31.65
N ALA A 92 9.93 -15.71 30.46
CA ALA A 92 9.32 -15.30 29.20
C ALA A 92 7.97 -16.00 28.96
N ALA A 93 7.84 -17.28 29.32
CA ALA A 93 6.58 -18.02 29.25
C ALA A 93 5.55 -17.50 30.26
N GLU A 94 5.98 -17.11 31.47
CA GLU A 94 5.13 -16.45 32.46
C GLU A 94 4.66 -15.07 31.98
N LEU A 95 5.57 -14.26 31.42
CA LEU A 95 5.22 -12.95 30.86
C LEU A 95 4.18 -13.06 29.73
N LYS A 96 4.29 -14.10 28.90
CA LYS A 96 3.36 -14.40 27.80
C LYS A 96 1.92 -14.66 28.28
N LYS A 97 1.73 -15.19 29.51
CA LYS A 97 0.39 -15.36 30.10
C LYS A 97 -0.35 -14.04 30.30
N HIS A 98 0.38 -12.92 30.36
CA HIS A 98 -0.17 -11.58 30.50
C HIS A 98 -0.32 -10.84 29.16
N ASP A 99 -0.09 -11.48 28.01
CA ASP A 99 -0.20 -10.83 26.69
C ASP A 99 -1.62 -10.30 26.40
N ALA A 100 -2.67 -10.93 26.95
CA ALA A 100 -4.05 -10.49 26.75
C ALA A 100 -4.34 -9.10 27.33
N ILE A 101 -3.62 -8.71 28.39
CA ILE A 101 -3.74 -7.39 29.03
C ILE A 101 -2.60 -6.44 28.60
N LYS A 102 -1.71 -6.88 27.71
CA LYS A 102 -0.58 -6.08 27.26
C LYS A 102 -1.05 -4.92 26.37
N PRO A 103 -0.69 -3.67 26.70
CA PRO A 103 -1.09 -2.53 25.90
C PRO A 103 -0.48 -2.61 24.50
N LYS A 104 -1.24 -2.16 23.49
CA LYS A 104 -0.69 -1.97 22.15
C LYS A 104 0.45 -0.96 22.23
N PRO A 105 1.58 -1.20 21.52
CA PRO A 105 2.67 -0.24 21.49
C PRO A 105 2.14 1.11 20.98
N LEU A 106 2.59 2.19 21.62
CA LEU A 106 2.29 3.54 21.14
C LEU A 106 2.85 3.68 19.73
N LEU A 107 2.09 4.36 18.87
CA LEU A 107 2.57 4.69 17.54
C LEU A 107 3.77 5.65 17.70
N PRO A 108 4.97 5.27 17.21
CA PRO A 108 6.11 6.17 17.25
C PRO A 108 5.80 7.37 16.35
N ALA A 109 5.78 8.56 16.95
CA ALA A 109 5.65 9.81 16.21
C ALA A 109 7.04 10.35 15.89
N PHE A 110 7.26 10.72 14.62
CA PHE A 110 8.46 11.47 14.25
C PHE A 110 8.29 12.91 14.75
N ILE A 111 8.93 13.23 15.86
CA ILE A 111 8.93 14.57 16.44
C ILE A 111 10.26 15.27 16.17
N ALA A 112 10.19 16.57 15.88
CA ALA A 112 11.36 17.44 15.84
C ALA A 112 11.22 18.43 17.00
N THR A 113 12.05 18.29 18.02
CA THR A 113 12.14 19.22 19.15
C THR A 113 13.47 19.97 19.12
N ASP A 114 13.53 21.10 19.82
CA ASP A 114 14.80 21.74 20.09
C ASP A 114 15.60 20.85 21.06
N ALA A 115 16.93 20.90 21.01
CA ALA A 115 17.76 20.11 21.90
C ALA A 115 17.80 20.67 23.34
N MET A 116 17.59 21.99 23.51
CA MET A 116 17.73 22.68 24.79
C MET A 116 17.02 24.06 24.82
N PRO A 117 16.93 24.72 26.00
CA PRO A 117 16.34 26.06 26.16
C PRO A 117 17.08 27.19 25.42
N LYS A 118 18.38 27.02 25.16
CA LYS A 118 19.21 28.03 24.48
C LYS A 118 19.55 27.54 23.07
N GLY A 119 19.07 28.25 22.06
CA GLY A 119 19.40 27.93 20.67
C GLY A 119 20.86 28.31 20.34
N PRO A 120 21.47 27.67 19.31
CA PRO A 120 22.74 28.15 18.78
C PRO A 120 22.61 29.61 18.27
N PRO A 121 23.72 30.37 18.26
CA PRO A 121 23.74 31.71 17.68
C PRO A 121 23.46 31.65 16.18
N ASN A 122 22.76 32.65 15.66
CA ASN A 122 22.43 32.75 14.24
C ASN A 122 23.35 33.80 13.62
N VAL A 123 24.53 33.38 13.20
CA VAL A 123 25.57 34.31 12.76
C VAL A 123 25.43 34.63 11.28
N LEU A 124 25.36 35.93 10.95
CA LEU A 124 25.53 36.43 9.60
C LEU A 124 26.98 36.81 9.36
N LYS A 125 27.58 36.20 8.33
CA LYS A 125 28.90 36.60 7.86
C LYS A 125 28.79 37.87 7.04
N THR A 126 29.38 38.94 7.55
CA THR A 126 29.49 40.23 6.86
C THR A 126 30.95 40.47 6.44
N ARG A 127 31.20 41.49 5.62
CA ARG A 127 32.57 41.93 5.28
C ARG A 127 33.37 42.41 6.50
N LYS A 128 32.71 42.74 7.61
CA LYS A 128 33.33 43.25 8.84
C LYS A 128 33.51 42.17 9.91
N GLY A 129 33.12 40.93 9.63
CA GLY A 129 33.17 39.82 10.58
C GLY A 129 31.82 39.14 10.77
N GLU A 130 31.73 38.38 11.86
CA GLU A 130 30.56 37.61 12.24
C GLU A 130 29.66 38.42 13.19
N GLU A 131 28.39 38.56 12.84
CA GLU A 131 27.38 39.28 13.63
C GLU A 131 26.26 38.31 14.01
N ASP A 132 25.95 38.19 15.30
CA ASP A 132 24.82 37.37 15.77
C ASP A 132 23.49 38.09 15.50
N ILE A 133 22.56 37.37 14.88
CA ILE A 133 21.24 37.90 14.52
C ILE A 133 20.18 37.31 15.45
N PRO A 134 19.57 38.13 16.33
CA PRO A 134 18.48 37.65 17.16
C PRO A 134 17.26 37.30 16.30
N PRO A 135 16.37 36.39 16.78
CA PRO A 135 15.10 36.16 16.11
C PRO A 135 14.29 37.46 16.05
N GLY A 136 13.55 37.64 14.95
CA GLY A 136 12.76 38.84 14.68
C GLY A 136 11.49 38.54 13.91
N PHE A 137 10.48 39.40 14.08
CA PHE A 137 9.30 39.42 13.21
C PHE A 137 9.43 40.53 12.16
N LEU A 138 8.49 40.57 11.21
CA LEU A 138 8.42 41.67 10.25
C LEU A 138 8.18 42.99 11.00
N THR A 139 9.15 43.90 10.97
CA THR A 139 9.14 45.17 11.72
C THR A 139 7.90 46.02 11.45
N MET A 140 7.33 45.92 10.24
CA MET A 140 6.10 46.62 9.85
C MET A 140 4.87 46.15 10.65
N LEU A 141 4.84 44.89 11.09
CA LEU A 141 3.74 44.33 11.88
C LEU A 141 4.01 44.40 13.38
N GLN A 142 5.25 44.10 13.78
CA GLN A 142 5.66 44.15 15.16
C GLN A 142 7.09 44.70 15.24
N PRO A 143 7.27 45.97 15.62
CA PRO A 143 8.59 46.51 15.88
C PRO A 143 9.17 45.92 17.17
N GLY A 144 10.47 45.67 17.18
CA GLY A 144 11.20 45.16 18.34
C GLY A 144 11.33 43.62 18.38
N PRO A 145 12.07 43.10 19.36
CA PRO A 145 12.33 41.67 19.48
C PRO A 145 11.06 40.89 19.85
N PRO A 146 10.93 39.63 19.40
CA PRO A 146 9.84 38.75 19.80
C PRO A 146 9.95 38.42 21.29
N GLU A 147 8.82 38.42 21.99
CA GLU A 147 8.76 37.87 23.35
C GLU A 147 8.84 36.34 23.25
N ILE A 148 9.96 35.78 23.70
CA ILE A 148 10.21 34.34 23.68
C ILE A 148 10.39 33.88 25.11
N GLN A 149 9.57 32.92 25.52
CA GLN A 149 9.66 32.26 26.82
C GLN A 149 10.27 30.87 26.63
N PRO A 150 11.54 30.65 27.01
CA PRO A 150 12.16 29.33 26.93
C PRO A 150 11.43 28.32 27.83
N LEU A 151 11.35 27.08 27.37
CA LEU A 151 10.89 25.93 28.14
C LEU A 151 12.11 25.09 28.58
N PRO A 152 12.00 24.23 29.61
CA PRO A 152 13.12 23.42 30.10
C PRO A 152 13.84 22.58 29.02
N ASN A 153 13.17 22.24 27.92
CA ASN A 153 13.70 21.46 26.81
C ASN A 153 13.50 22.14 25.43
N SER A 154 13.19 23.45 25.39
CA SER A 154 13.02 24.16 24.12
C SER A 154 13.30 25.64 24.20
N THR A 155 13.80 26.19 23.10
CA THR A 155 14.05 27.63 22.95
C THR A 155 12.80 28.48 23.04
N GLY A 156 11.60 27.91 22.89
CA GLY A 156 10.34 28.66 22.84
C GLY A 156 10.14 29.44 21.54
N ARG A 157 11.14 29.51 20.65
CA ARG A 157 11.11 30.30 19.40
C ARG A 157 9.96 29.89 18.49
N ARG A 158 9.72 28.58 18.33
CA ARG A 158 8.63 28.05 17.49
C ARG A 158 7.25 28.35 18.07
N SER A 159 7.10 28.27 19.40
CA SER A 159 5.85 28.63 20.08
C SER A 159 5.56 30.12 19.95
N ALA A 160 6.56 30.98 20.13
CA ALA A 160 6.43 32.42 19.92
C ALA A 160 6.03 32.76 18.48
N LEU A 161 6.65 32.11 17.48
CA LEU A 161 6.27 32.26 16.08
C LEU A 161 4.84 31.78 15.81
N ALA A 162 4.44 30.62 16.34
CA ALA A 162 3.09 30.09 16.17
C ALA A 162 2.02 31.01 16.80
N ALA A 163 2.30 31.54 18.00
CA ALA A 163 1.44 32.52 18.64
C ALA A 163 1.32 33.78 17.78
N TRP A 164 2.44 34.31 17.27
CA TRP A 164 2.46 35.49 16.40
C TRP A 164 1.68 35.29 15.09
N LEU A 165 1.84 34.14 14.44
CA LEU A 165 1.13 33.79 13.21
C LEU A 165 -0.39 33.70 13.42
N THR A 166 -0.84 33.29 14.60
CA THR A 166 -2.26 33.05 14.91
C THR A 166 -2.94 34.20 15.65
N ARG A 167 -2.25 35.34 15.86
CA ARG A 167 -2.86 36.54 16.42
C ARG A 167 -4.02 37.03 15.55
N LYS A 168 -5.07 37.55 16.20
CA LYS A 168 -6.26 38.08 15.51
C LYS A 168 -5.97 39.31 14.65
N ASP A 169 -4.94 40.07 14.99
CA ASP A 169 -4.49 41.26 14.26
C ASP A 169 -3.41 40.96 13.20
N ASN A 170 -3.01 39.70 13.01
CA ASN A 170 -2.09 39.33 11.95
C ASN A 170 -2.83 39.32 10.59
N PRO A 171 -2.52 40.24 9.66
CA PRO A 171 -3.29 40.41 8.45
C PRO A 171 -3.04 39.33 7.39
N PHE A 172 -1.96 38.55 7.50
CA PHE A 172 -1.50 37.66 6.44
C PHE A 172 -2.02 36.24 6.62
N THR A 173 -1.76 35.62 7.77
CA THR A 173 -2.06 34.18 8.00
C THR A 173 -3.52 33.86 7.71
N THR A 174 -4.42 34.70 8.22
CA THR A 174 -5.87 34.51 8.13
C THR A 174 -6.37 34.73 6.70
N ARG A 175 -5.86 35.73 5.98
CA ARG A 175 -6.20 35.96 4.56
C ARG A 175 -5.68 34.83 3.67
N VAL A 176 -4.45 34.36 3.90
CA VAL A 176 -3.85 33.26 3.14
C VAL A 176 -4.64 31.97 3.32
N ILE A 177 -4.97 31.57 4.55
CA ILE A 177 -5.75 30.34 4.75
C ILE A 177 -7.18 30.47 4.22
N THR A 178 -7.83 31.63 4.38
CA THR A 178 -9.17 31.90 3.83
C THR A 178 -9.16 31.79 2.31
N ASN A 179 -8.18 32.41 1.65
CA ASN A 179 -8.00 32.32 0.21
C ASN A 179 -7.70 30.89 -0.25
N ARG A 180 -6.92 30.12 0.52
CA ARG A 180 -6.67 28.70 0.21
C ARG A 180 -7.94 27.85 0.28
N VAL A 181 -8.77 28.05 1.31
CA VAL A 181 -10.07 27.36 1.42
C VAL A 181 -10.94 27.71 0.21
N TRP A 182 -11.02 28.99 -0.15
CA TRP A 182 -11.73 29.45 -1.34
C TRP A 182 -11.19 28.80 -2.62
N HIS A 183 -9.87 28.85 -2.82
CA HIS A 183 -9.17 28.25 -3.95
C HIS A 183 -9.47 26.75 -4.10
N TYR A 184 -9.46 25.98 -3.03
CA TYR A 184 -9.79 24.54 -3.11
C TYR A 184 -11.26 24.28 -3.49
N LEU A 185 -12.17 25.20 -3.18
CA LEU A 185 -13.59 25.06 -3.49
C LEU A 185 -13.89 25.50 -4.94
N PHE A 186 -13.33 26.63 -5.38
CA PHE A 186 -13.59 27.21 -6.72
C PHE A 186 -12.55 26.83 -7.78
N GLY A 187 -11.45 26.19 -7.42
CA GLY A 187 -10.30 25.92 -8.30
C GLY A 187 -9.40 27.14 -8.54
N ARG A 188 -9.80 28.34 -8.09
CA ARG A 188 -9.04 29.59 -8.20
C ARG A 188 -9.24 30.43 -6.94
N GLY A 189 -8.16 30.98 -6.40
CA GLY A 189 -8.22 31.89 -5.26
C GLY A 189 -8.82 33.25 -5.61
N ILE A 190 -9.32 33.98 -4.60
CA ILE A 190 -9.64 35.41 -4.73
C ILE A 190 -8.37 36.18 -5.09
N VAL A 191 -7.27 35.84 -4.40
CA VAL A 191 -5.89 36.09 -4.83
C VAL A 191 -5.42 34.85 -5.59
N GLU A 192 -5.12 35.00 -6.87
CA GLU A 192 -4.81 33.88 -7.75
C GLU A 192 -3.54 33.13 -7.32
N THR A 193 -2.54 33.84 -6.80
CA THR A 193 -1.26 33.28 -6.32
C THR A 193 -1.35 32.88 -4.83
N PRO A 194 -1.61 31.60 -4.48
CA PRO A 194 -2.01 31.23 -3.11
C PRO A 194 -0.86 31.29 -2.08
N ASN A 195 0.38 31.50 -2.53
CA ASN A 195 1.58 31.65 -1.71
C ASN A 195 2.15 33.07 -1.69
N ASP A 196 1.67 33.98 -2.54
CA ASP A 196 2.26 35.31 -2.67
C ASP A 196 1.18 36.38 -2.63
N PHE A 197 1.07 37.03 -1.47
CA PHE A 197 0.18 38.18 -1.24
C PHE A 197 0.96 39.51 -1.31
N GLY A 198 2.22 39.46 -1.72
CA GLY A 198 3.11 40.60 -1.85
C GLY A 198 3.02 41.24 -3.24
N LYS A 199 3.99 42.09 -3.55
CA LYS A 199 4.06 42.83 -4.83
C LYS A 199 4.35 41.94 -6.04
N LEU A 200 4.85 40.72 -5.82
CA LEU A 200 5.11 39.73 -6.88
C LEU A 200 3.88 38.83 -7.11
N GLY A 201 2.91 38.87 -6.20
CA GLY A 201 1.62 38.21 -6.35
C GLY A 201 0.60 39.04 -7.12
N GLU A 202 -0.60 38.45 -7.29
CA GLU A 202 -1.72 39.09 -7.97
C GLU A 202 -2.60 39.82 -6.96
N GLN A 203 -3.28 40.88 -7.40
CA GLN A 203 -4.22 41.57 -6.53
C GLN A 203 -5.50 40.74 -6.32
N PRO A 204 -6.15 40.83 -5.14
CA PRO A 204 -7.42 40.16 -4.91
C PRO A 204 -8.48 40.69 -5.86
N THR A 205 -9.18 39.78 -6.55
CA THR A 205 -10.33 40.13 -7.40
C THR A 205 -11.48 40.78 -6.62
N HIS A 206 -11.69 40.32 -5.38
CA HIS A 206 -12.75 40.77 -4.47
C HIS A 206 -12.17 41.03 -3.07
N PRO A 207 -11.48 42.16 -2.84
CA PRO A 207 -10.78 42.43 -1.58
C PRO A 207 -11.74 42.46 -0.38
N GLU A 208 -12.89 43.11 -0.52
CA GLU A 208 -13.89 43.22 0.54
C GLU A 208 -14.48 41.86 0.93
N LEU A 209 -14.69 40.97 -0.04
CA LEU A 209 -15.16 39.61 0.21
C LEU A 209 -14.12 38.79 0.98
N LEU A 210 -12.85 38.89 0.58
CA LEU A 210 -11.75 38.23 1.29
C LEU A 210 -11.67 38.71 2.74
N ASP A 211 -11.80 40.02 2.96
CA ASP A 211 -11.80 40.61 4.30
C ASP A 211 -13.01 40.17 5.12
N TYR A 212 -14.21 40.14 4.54
CA TYR A 212 -15.43 39.62 5.19
C TYR A 212 -15.25 38.17 5.64
N LEU A 213 -14.83 37.27 4.74
CA LEU A 213 -14.64 35.86 5.05
C LEU A 213 -13.55 35.64 6.11
N THR A 214 -12.47 36.41 6.03
CA THR A 214 -11.37 36.40 6.99
C THR A 214 -11.85 36.78 8.39
N GLN A 215 -12.59 37.89 8.50
CA GLN A 215 -13.15 38.36 9.78
C GLN A 215 -14.17 37.37 10.35
N LYS A 216 -15.04 36.80 9.51
CA LYS A 216 -16.01 35.79 9.91
C LYS A 216 -15.33 34.53 10.47
N MET A 217 -14.28 34.05 9.81
CA MET A 217 -13.51 32.89 10.29
C MET A 217 -12.86 33.16 11.66
N LEU A 218 -12.37 34.38 11.90
CA LEU A 218 -11.83 34.79 13.20
C LEU A 218 -12.92 34.84 14.28
N ALA A 219 -14.09 35.40 13.96
CA ALA A 219 -15.24 35.47 14.87
C ALA A 219 -15.73 34.06 15.27
N ASP A 220 -15.70 33.10 14.34
CA ASP A 220 -16.09 31.70 14.56
C ASP A 220 -15.00 30.85 15.25
N GLY A 221 -13.86 31.45 15.62
CA GLY A 221 -12.78 30.77 16.32
C GLY A 221 -11.94 29.84 15.43
N TRP A 222 -11.62 30.26 14.21
CA TRP A 222 -10.77 29.52 13.26
C TRP A 222 -11.33 28.17 12.78
N LYS A 223 -12.66 27.99 12.85
CA LYS A 223 -13.32 26.75 12.42
C LYS A 223 -13.41 26.68 10.90
N LEU A 224 -12.51 25.93 10.26
CA LEU A 224 -12.51 25.74 8.79
C LEU A 224 -13.85 25.21 8.25
N LYS A 225 -14.53 24.32 8.99
CA LYS A 225 -15.85 23.80 8.60
C LYS A 225 -16.94 24.87 8.56
N ALA A 226 -16.87 25.88 9.44
CA ALA A 226 -17.82 26.99 9.45
C ALA A 226 -17.61 27.89 8.22
N LEU A 227 -16.35 28.23 7.91
CA LEU A 227 -15.99 28.96 6.69
C LEU A 227 -16.41 28.21 5.42
N GLN A 228 -16.13 26.90 5.34
CA GLN A 228 -16.58 26.07 4.23
C GLN A 228 -18.10 26.10 4.08
N ARG A 229 -18.85 25.96 5.18
CA ARG A 229 -20.32 26.01 5.15
C ARG A 229 -20.83 27.36 4.62
N GLU A 230 -20.25 28.47 5.07
CA GLU A 230 -20.60 29.81 4.57
C GLU A 230 -20.44 29.89 3.05
N ILE A 231 -19.27 29.46 2.53
CA ILE A 231 -18.97 29.50 1.10
C ILE A 231 -19.90 28.56 0.32
N LEU A 232 -20.05 27.31 0.76
CA LEU A 232 -20.83 26.27 0.07
C LEU A 232 -22.34 26.59 0.02
N LEU A 233 -22.86 27.33 1.00
CA LEU A 233 -24.27 27.76 1.03
C LEU A 233 -24.50 29.10 0.32
N SER A 234 -23.45 29.79 -0.15
CA SER A 234 -23.59 31.02 -0.92
C SER A 234 -24.36 30.79 -2.23
N ALA A 235 -24.98 31.85 -2.75
CA ALA A 235 -25.58 31.80 -4.08
C ALA A 235 -24.52 31.57 -5.17
N THR A 236 -23.32 32.17 -4.99
CA THR A 236 -22.19 32.05 -5.92
C THR A 236 -21.70 30.61 -6.07
N PHE A 237 -21.50 29.87 -4.98
CA PHE A 237 -21.04 28.48 -5.06
C PHE A 237 -22.10 27.54 -5.65
N ARG A 238 -23.39 27.84 -5.44
CA ARG A 238 -24.53 27.03 -5.91
C ARG A 238 -24.95 27.33 -7.36
N GLN A 239 -24.22 28.20 -8.07
CA GLN A 239 -24.42 28.37 -9.51
C GLN A 239 -24.07 27.08 -10.25
N THR A 240 -24.64 26.88 -11.44
CA THR A 240 -24.29 25.75 -12.31
C THR A 240 -23.29 26.17 -13.37
N ALA A 241 -22.40 25.27 -13.80
CA ALA A 241 -21.58 25.47 -14.99
C ALA A 241 -22.36 25.26 -16.30
N HIS A 242 -23.53 24.62 -16.25
CA HIS A 242 -24.35 24.26 -17.41
C HIS A 242 -25.28 25.41 -17.86
N ILE A 243 -24.70 26.57 -18.13
CA ILE A 243 -25.42 27.71 -18.73
C ILE A 243 -24.84 28.05 -20.10
N PRO A 244 -25.67 28.42 -21.09
CA PRO A 244 -25.20 29.05 -22.31
C PRO A 244 -24.42 30.30 -21.96
N VAL A 245 -23.18 30.42 -22.44
CA VAL A 245 -22.31 31.57 -22.14
C VAL A 245 -22.86 32.81 -22.86
N PRO A 246 -23.32 33.86 -22.14
CA PRO A 246 -23.77 35.09 -22.78
C PRO A 246 -22.61 35.76 -23.52
N GLU A 247 -22.87 36.28 -24.72
CA GLU A 247 -21.82 36.89 -25.56
C GLU A 247 -21.10 38.05 -24.85
N VAL A 248 -21.85 38.84 -24.06
CA VAL A 248 -21.30 39.93 -23.25
C VAL A 248 -20.34 39.39 -22.19
N ALA A 249 -20.70 38.30 -21.50
CA ALA A 249 -19.86 37.70 -20.47
C ALA A 249 -18.58 37.11 -21.06
N ALA A 250 -18.66 36.45 -22.23
CA ALA A 250 -17.49 35.94 -22.96
C ALA A 250 -16.53 37.06 -23.39
N LYS A 251 -17.03 38.27 -23.66
CA LYS A 251 -16.21 39.42 -24.05
C LYS A 251 -15.61 40.16 -22.85
N VAL A 252 -16.39 40.37 -21.79
CA VAL A 252 -15.99 41.18 -20.63
C VAL A 252 -15.16 40.38 -19.62
N ASP A 253 -15.52 39.13 -19.37
CA ASP A 253 -14.87 38.26 -18.39
C ASP A 253 -14.77 36.81 -18.88
N PRO A 254 -13.95 36.57 -19.93
CA PRO A 254 -13.75 35.23 -20.49
C PRO A 254 -13.18 34.23 -19.49
N ALA A 255 -12.41 34.71 -18.50
CA ALA A 255 -11.78 33.89 -17.47
C ALA A 255 -12.68 33.64 -16.24
N ASN A 256 -13.93 34.13 -16.26
CA ASN A 256 -14.89 34.03 -15.16
C ASN A 256 -14.31 34.51 -13.81
N LYS A 257 -13.52 35.60 -13.82
CA LYS A 257 -12.96 36.26 -12.64
C LYS A 257 -14.04 36.76 -11.68
N TYR A 258 -15.19 37.19 -12.22
CA TYR A 258 -16.31 37.72 -11.45
C TYR A 258 -17.37 36.68 -11.09
N LEU A 259 -17.12 35.39 -11.37
CA LEU A 259 -17.94 34.27 -10.90
C LEU A 259 -19.42 34.40 -11.27
N TRP A 260 -19.68 34.71 -12.55
CA TRP A 260 -21.02 34.77 -13.11
C TRP A 260 -21.58 33.38 -13.47
N ARG A 261 -20.74 32.34 -13.37
CA ARG A 261 -21.11 30.91 -13.36
C ARG A 261 -20.16 30.10 -12.49
N PHE A 262 -20.49 28.84 -12.21
CA PHE A 262 -19.52 27.91 -11.67
C PHE A 262 -18.48 27.53 -12.75
N THR A 263 -17.20 27.54 -12.40
CA THR A 263 -16.12 27.10 -13.29
C THR A 263 -15.91 25.61 -13.08
N PRO A 264 -16.05 24.76 -14.13
CA PRO A 264 -15.78 23.34 -14.01
C PRO A 264 -14.40 23.09 -13.41
N ARG A 265 -14.36 22.32 -12.31
CA ARG A 265 -13.13 22.03 -11.58
C ARG A 265 -12.83 20.54 -11.67
N ARG A 266 -11.68 20.20 -12.22
CA ARG A 266 -11.24 18.80 -12.26
C ARG A 266 -11.01 18.28 -10.83
N LEU A 267 -11.36 17.02 -10.62
CA LEU A 267 -11.06 16.28 -9.40
C LEU A 267 -9.55 16.00 -9.30
N ASP A 268 -8.99 16.18 -8.10
CA ASP A 268 -7.61 15.80 -7.80
C ASP A 268 -7.45 14.26 -7.85
N ALA A 269 -6.23 13.75 -7.99
CA ALA A 269 -5.91 12.31 -7.96
C ALA A 269 -6.63 11.54 -6.84
N GLU A 270 -6.56 12.06 -5.61
CA GLU A 270 -7.19 11.44 -4.44
C GLU A 270 -8.73 11.45 -4.54
N GLN A 271 -9.30 12.52 -5.12
CA GLN A 271 -10.75 12.64 -5.33
C GLN A 271 -11.23 11.68 -6.40
N VAL A 272 -10.51 11.56 -7.53
CA VAL A 272 -10.82 10.59 -8.59
C VAL A 272 -10.81 9.17 -8.05
N ARG A 273 -9.76 8.79 -7.32
CA ARG A 273 -9.65 7.46 -6.72
C ARG A 273 -10.81 7.19 -5.75
N ASP A 274 -11.08 8.13 -4.85
CA ASP A 274 -12.16 7.98 -3.88
C ASP A 274 -13.54 7.97 -4.55
N ALA A 275 -13.73 8.73 -5.63
CA ALA A 275 -14.96 8.74 -6.43
C ALA A 275 -15.19 7.40 -7.13
N MET A 276 -14.15 6.79 -7.72
CA MET A 276 -14.28 5.45 -8.33
C MET A 276 -14.64 4.37 -7.30
N LEU A 277 -14.05 4.44 -6.10
CA LEU A 277 -14.39 3.55 -4.99
C LEU A 277 -15.81 3.80 -4.44
N ALA A 278 -16.26 5.06 -4.41
CA ALA A 278 -17.60 5.41 -3.99
C ALA A 278 -18.64 4.90 -5.00
N ALA A 279 -18.41 5.14 -6.29
CA ALA A 279 -19.25 4.63 -7.37
C ALA A 279 -19.33 3.10 -7.33
N SER A 280 -18.19 2.40 -7.21
CA SER A 280 -18.16 0.94 -7.14
C SER A 280 -18.71 0.36 -5.83
N GLY A 281 -18.93 1.18 -4.79
CA GLY A 281 -19.43 0.74 -3.48
C GLY A 281 -18.39 0.10 -2.58
N GLU A 282 -17.12 0.24 -2.91
CA GLU A 282 -16.02 -0.36 -2.18
C GLU A 282 -15.38 0.59 -1.16
N LEU A 283 -15.74 1.89 -1.17
CA LEU A 283 -15.09 2.89 -0.32
C LEU A 283 -15.30 2.63 1.19
N ASP A 284 -14.21 2.33 1.90
CA ASP A 284 -14.20 2.23 3.36
C ASP A 284 -14.06 3.62 4.00
N LEU A 285 -15.08 4.01 4.77
CA LEU A 285 -15.20 5.28 5.48
C LEU A 285 -14.64 5.25 6.92
N SER A 286 -14.04 4.14 7.35
CA SER A 286 -13.43 4.01 8.67
C SER A 286 -12.44 5.16 8.94
N ALA A 287 -12.56 5.80 10.10
CA ALA A 287 -11.72 6.93 10.49
C ALA A 287 -10.55 6.48 11.38
N GLY A 288 -9.37 7.10 11.20
CA GLY A 288 -8.16 6.79 11.97
C GLY A 288 -7.54 5.44 11.61
N GLY A 289 -6.75 4.86 12.51
CA GLY A 289 -6.05 3.59 12.27
C GLY A 289 -4.84 3.68 11.32
N PRO A 290 -4.17 2.55 11.05
CA PRO A 290 -2.96 2.52 10.23
C PRO A 290 -3.25 2.84 8.76
N SER A 291 -2.22 3.33 8.06
CA SER A 291 -2.30 3.52 6.62
C SER A 291 -2.37 2.19 5.86
N THR A 292 -3.00 2.19 4.69
CA THR A 292 -3.12 1.01 3.82
C THR A 292 -2.35 1.19 2.52
N ASP A 293 -2.26 0.13 1.72
CA ASP A 293 -1.72 0.21 0.36
C ASP A 293 -2.53 1.19 -0.51
N GLY A 294 -1.90 1.77 -1.54
CA GLY A 294 -2.54 2.70 -2.48
C GLY A 294 -3.69 2.09 -3.27
N ASN A 295 -3.68 0.77 -3.49
CA ASN A 295 -4.76 0.03 -4.14
C ASN A 295 -5.81 -0.48 -3.14
N GLY A 296 -5.66 -0.19 -1.84
CA GLY A 296 -6.63 -0.52 -0.81
C GLY A 296 -7.97 0.19 -1.00
N LEU A 297 -8.94 -0.11 -0.15
CA LEU A 297 -10.31 0.41 -0.27
C LEU A 297 -10.61 1.63 0.60
N ARG A 298 -9.67 2.00 1.48
CA ARG A 298 -9.81 3.18 2.35
C ARG A 298 -9.71 4.47 1.54
N ARG A 299 -10.31 5.54 2.08
CA ARG A 299 -10.13 6.92 1.57
C ARG A 299 -8.66 7.23 1.34
N SER A 300 -8.37 7.96 0.26
CA SER A 300 -7.01 8.25 -0.21
C SER A 300 -6.14 8.91 0.87
N ILE A 301 -6.73 9.64 1.82
CA ILE A 301 -6.03 10.25 2.96
C ILE A 301 -5.34 9.22 3.89
N TYR A 302 -5.82 7.97 3.90
CA TYR A 302 -5.24 6.86 4.67
C TYR A 302 -4.30 5.97 3.83
N THR A 303 -4.02 6.35 2.58
CA THR A 303 -3.07 5.59 1.76
C THR A 303 -1.64 5.87 2.18
N THR A 304 -0.80 4.84 2.13
CA THR A 304 0.62 4.95 2.49
C THR A 304 1.36 5.76 1.44
N LYS A 305 1.92 6.91 1.83
CA LYS A 305 2.75 7.74 0.95
C LYS A 305 4.21 7.28 0.97
N LYS A 306 4.64 6.61 -0.09
CA LYS A 306 6.04 6.23 -0.32
C LYS A 306 6.69 7.23 -1.27
N ARG A 307 7.64 8.04 -0.77
CA ARG A 307 8.26 9.12 -1.55
C ARG A 307 8.89 8.65 -2.87
N ASN A 308 9.57 7.50 -2.86
CA ASN A 308 10.31 6.97 -4.00
C ASN A 308 9.50 5.97 -4.87
N SER A 309 8.28 5.61 -4.46
CA SER A 309 7.47 4.59 -5.13
C SER A 309 6.00 4.90 -4.90
N GLN A 310 5.54 5.99 -5.51
CA GLN A 310 4.14 6.40 -5.39
C GLN A 310 3.23 5.41 -6.09
N ASN A 311 1.98 5.34 -5.63
CA ASN A 311 0.93 4.60 -6.31
C ASN A 311 0.79 5.11 -7.76
N GLU A 312 0.67 4.18 -8.70
CA GLU A 312 0.68 4.47 -10.13
C GLU A 312 -0.46 5.40 -10.55
N LEU A 313 -1.69 5.11 -10.12
CA LEU A 313 -2.87 5.93 -10.43
C LEU A 313 -2.72 7.34 -9.85
N LEU A 314 -2.35 7.44 -8.57
CA LEU A 314 -2.19 8.74 -7.91
C LEU A 314 -1.11 9.59 -8.60
N ARG A 315 0.04 8.99 -8.91
CA ARG A 315 1.13 9.66 -9.61
C ARG A 315 0.73 10.10 -11.01
N ALA A 316 0.04 9.24 -11.75
CA ALA A 316 -0.39 9.54 -13.11
C ALA A 316 -1.35 10.74 -13.12
N LEU A 317 -2.24 10.85 -12.12
CA LEU A 317 -3.20 11.94 -11.97
C LEU A 317 -2.65 13.15 -11.19
N ASP A 318 -1.34 13.39 -11.26
CA ASP A 318 -0.67 14.58 -10.73
C ASP A 318 -0.71 14.73 -9.19
N ALA A 319 -0.80 13.62 -8.44
CA ALA A 319 -0.63 13.69 -6.99
C ALA A 319 0.74 14.30 -6.62
N PRO A 320 0.80 15.26 -5.67
CA PRO A 320 2.04 15.90 -5.26
C PRO A 320 3.04 14.89 -4.73
N ALA A 321 4.28 15.04 -5.18
CA ALA A 321 5.33 14.08 -4.83
C ALA A 321 5.75 14.12 -3.35
N GLY A 322 5.38 15.17 -2.62
CA GLY A 322 5.66 15.32 -1.19
C GLY A 322 7.11 15.70 -0.87
N PHE A 323 7.87 16.20 -1.85
CA PHE A 323 9.23 16.71 -1.65
C PHE A 323 9.27 18.22 -1.40
N ALA A 324 8.29 18.95 -1.89
CA ALA A 324 8.16 20.39 -1.74
C ALA A 324 6.73 20.78 -1.36
N SER A 325 6.56 21.98 -0.83
CA SER A 325 5.23 22.55 -0.58
C SER A 325 4.54 22.80 -1.92
N THR A 326 3.29 22.35 -2.04
CA THR A 326 2.45 22.51 -3.23
C THR A 326 1.25 23.36 -2.87
N SER A 327 1.20 24.61 -3.34
CA SER A 327 0.08 25.52 -3.10
C SER A 327 -1.11 25.31 -4.03
N GLU A 328 -0.83 24.82 -5.23
CA GLU A 328 -1.80 24.57 -6.29
C GLU A 328 -1.55 23.18 -6.86
N ARG A 329 -2.63 22.43 -7.09
CA ARG A 329 -2.55 21.10 -7.67
C ARG A 329 -2.42 21.23 -9.18
N GLN A 330 -1.40 20.57 -9.74
CA GLN A 330 -1.30 20.45 -11.19
C GLN A 330 -2.46 19.59 -11.69
N SER A 331 -3.06 19.99 -12.81
CA SER A 331 -4.11 19.23 -13.48
C SER A 331 -3.78 19.14 -14.96
N THR A 332 -3.00 18.13 -15.32
CA THR A 332 -2.62 17.85 -16.70
C THR A 332 -3.59 16.87 -17.31
N THR A 333 -3.88 17.00 -18.61
CA THR A 333 -4.65 15.98 -19.36
C THR A 333 -3.72 15.38 -20.39
N THR A 334 -3.24 14.17 -20.13
CA THR A 334 -2.27 13.49 -21.02
C THR A 334 -2.86 12.22 -21.61
N PRO A 335 -2.41 11.81 -22.81
CA PRO A 335 -2.77 10.50 -23.37
C PRO A 335 -2.40 9.34 -22.45
N THR A 336 -1.30 9.45 -21.69
CA THR A 336 -0.87 8.41 -20.75
C THR A 336 -1.83 8.24 -19.57
N GLN A 337 -2.40 9.33 -19.04
CA GLN A 337 -3.45 9.26 -18.03
C GLN A 337 -4.70 8.57 -18.58
N ALA A 338 -5.14 8.96 -19.77
CA ALA A 338 -6.31 8.35 -20.42
C ALA A 338 -6.09 6.85 -20.67
N LEU A 339 -4.93 6.46 -21.22
CA LEU A 339 -4.59 5.06 -21.46
C LEU A 339 -4.51 4.24 -20.17
N LEU A 340 -4.01 4.82 -19.07
CA LEU A 340 -3.99 4.16 -17.76
C LEU A 340 -5.41 3.93 -17.22
N LEU A 341 -6.31 4.90 -17.35
CA LEU A 341 -7.69 4.75 -16.88
C LEU A 341 -8.51 3.78 -17.75
N VAL A 342 -8.23 3.76 -19.06
CA VAL A 342 -8.90 2.85 -20.00
C VAL A 342 -8.40 1.41 -19.84
N ASN A 343 -7.10 1.19 -19.70
CA ASN A 343 -6.51 -0.16 -19.74
C ASN A 343 -6.00 -0.66 -18.38
N GLY A 344 -5.98 0.18 -17.34
CA GLY A 344 -5.42 -0.18 -16.05
C GLY A 344 -6.31 -1.14 -15.27
N ASP A 345 -5.70 -2.23 -14.77
CA ASP A 345 -6.36 -3.27 -13.97
C ASP A 345 -7.21 -2.70 -12.82
N TRP A 346 -6.71 -1.65 -12.17
CA TRP A 346 -7.41 -1.02 -11.05
C TRP A 346 -8.73 -0.38 -11.49
N ALA A 347 -8.71 0.44 -12.56
CA ALA A 347 -9.89 1.11 -13.08
C ALA A 347 -10.89 0.11 -13.68
N LEU A 348 -10.41 -0.87 -14.43
CA LEU A 348 -11.23 -1.98 -14.96
C LEU A 348 -11.91 -2.76 -13.82
N SER A 349 -11.19 -3.05 -12.73
CA SER A 349 -11.77 -3.70 -11.57
C SER A 349 -12.89 -2.88 -10.91
N ARG A 350 -12.76 -1.54 -10.86
CA ARG A 350 -13.82 -0.66 -10.33
C ARG A 350 -15.05 -0.65 -11.23
N ALA A 351 -14.87 -0.66 -12.56
CA ALA A 351 -15.97 -0.79 -13.50
C ALA A 351 -16.74 -2.11 -13.31
N SER A 352 -16.02 -3.22 -13.15
CA SER A 352 -16.64 -4.53 -12.85
C SER A 352 -17.42 -4.50 -11.55
N LYS A 353 -16.86 -3.88 -10.50
CA LYS A 353 -17.52 -3.77 -9.19
C LYS A 353 -18.73 -2.83 -9.20
N LEU A 354 -18.68 -1.75 -9.97
CA LEU A 354 -19.84 -0.90 -10.22
C LEU A 354 -20.95 -1.69 -10.93
N ALA A 355 -20.62 -2.43 -11.99
CA ALA A 355 -21.59 -3.24 -12.73
C ALA A 355 -22.30 -4.31 -11.89
N GLU A 356 -21.66 -4.85 -10.84
CA GLU A 356 -22.29 -5.78 -9.89
C GLU A 356 -23.47 -5.16 -9.12
N ARG A 357 -23.50 -3.83 -8.99
CA ARG A 357 -24.51 -3.08 -8.23
C ARG A 357 -25.56 -2.39 -9.12
N VAL A 358 -25.36 -2.45 -10.43
CA VAL A 358 -26.19 -1.77 -11.43
C VAL A 358 -27.23 -2.75 -11.97
N TYR A 359 -28.50 -2.48 -11.72
CA TYR A 359 -29.64 -3.21 -12.28
C TYR A 359 -30.32 -2.45 -13.43
N SER A 360 -30.09 -1.13 -13.51
CA SER A 360 -30.65 -0.24 -14.54
C SER A 360 -29.65 0.81 -15.03
N ILE A 361 -29.89 1.38 -16.22
CA ILE A 361 -29.06 2.46 -16.77
C ILE A 361 -29.11 3.70 -15.86
N ASP A 362 -30.28 4.00 -15.27
CA ASP A 362 -30.44 5.09 -14.32
C ASP A 362 -29.51 4.97 -13.11
N GLU A 363 -29.40 3.77 -12.54
CA GLU A 363 -28.47 3.51 -11.43
C GLU A 363 -27.01 3.69 -11.83
N ALA A 364 -26.62 3.26 -13.04
CA ALA A 364 -25.24 3.45 -13.52
C ALA A 364 -24.86 4.93 -13.58
N TRP A 365 -25.74 5.77 -14.11
CA TRP A 365 -25.57 7.23 -14.15
C TRP A 365 -25.61 7.85 -12.75
N GLN A 366 -26.53 7.42 -11.88
CA GLN A 366 -26.63 7.96 -10.54
C GLN A 366 -25.40 7.64 -9.69
N TYR A 367 -24.84 6.43 -9.80
CA TYR A 367 -23.63 6.03 -9.07
C TYR A 367 -22.36 6.66 -9.63
N ALA A 368 -22.23 6.77 -10.96
CA ALA A 368 -21.02 7.32 -11.58
C ALA A 368 -21.04 8.87 -11.61
N LEU A 369 -22.14 9.47 -12.04
CA LEU A 369 -22.25 10.91 -12.35
C LEU A 369 -23.13 11.69 -11.37
N GLY A 370 -23.81 11.03 -10.43
CA GLY A 370 -24.61 11.70 -9.40
C GLY A 370 -25.94 12.30 -9.88
N ARG A 371 -26.36 12.01 -11.12
CA ARG A 371 -27.61 12.47 -11.73
C ARG A 371 -28.27 11.37 -12.54
N ALA A 372 -29.55 11.56 -12.90
CA ALA A 372 -30.23 10.71 -13.86
C ALA A 372 -29.71 10.93 -15.30
N PRO A 373 -29.75 9.90 -16.17
CA PRO A 373 -29.46 10.05 -17.59
C PRO A 373 -30.57 10.84 -18.29
N THR A 374 -30.20 11.57 -19.34
CA THR A 374 -31.15 12.17 -20.27
C THR A 374 -31.74 11.10 -21.21
N ALA A 375 -32.90 11.35 -21.82
CA ALA A 375 -33.51 10.41 -22.77
C ALA A 375 -32.58 10.00 -23.93
N LYS A 376 -31.71 10.93 -24.38
CA LYS A 376 -30.69 10.64 -25.40
C LYS A 376 -29.61 9.69 -24.88
N GLU A 377 -29.15 9.89 -23.64
CA GLU A 377 -28.14 9.02 -23.01
C GLU A 377 -28.69 7.61 -22.75
N VAL A 378 -29.96 7.48 -22.34
CA VAL A 378 -30.62 6.18 -22.19
C VAL A 378 -30.63 5.44 -23.53
N THR A 379 -31.11 6.10 -24.59
CA THR A 379 -31.15 5.50 -25.95
C THR A 379 -29.75 5.07 -26.41
N LEU A 380 -28.73 5.89 -26.16
CA LEU A 380 -27.35 5.59 -26.52
C LEU A 380 -26.81 4.39 -25.73
N ALA A 381 -27.06 4.34 -24.42
CA ALA A 381 -26.63 3.27 -23.53
C ALA A 381 -27.28 1.93 -23.89
N GLU A 382 -28.59 1.92 -24.18
CA GLU A 382 -29.31 0.73 -24.64
C GLU A 382 -28.72 0.21 -25.96
N SER A 383 -28.53 1.11 -26.94
CA SER A 383 -27.93 0.74 -28.23
C SER A 383 -26.49 0.20 -28.08
N PHE A 384 -25.72 0.76 -27.16
CA PHE A 384 -24.36 0.31 -26.85
C PHE A 384 -24.37 -1.09 -26.24
N ILE A 385 -25.23 -1.34 -25.24
CA ILE A 385 -25.36 -2.64 -24.59
C ILE A 385 -25.78 -3.71 -25.61
N GLU A 386 -26.77 -3.42 -26.46
CA GLU A 386 -27.21 -4.35 -27.50
C GLU A 386 -26.10 -4.69 -28.49
N LYS A 387 -25.35 -3.67 -28.92
CA LYS A 387 -24.22 -3.86 -29.83
C LYS A 387 -23.14 -4.75 -29.21
N ARG A 388 -22.76 -4.49 -27.95
CA ARG A 388 -21.74 -5.27 -27.22
C ARG A 388 -22.18 -6.72 -26.95
N GLN A 389 -23.47 -6.97 -26.74
CA GLN A 389 -23.99 -8.34 -26.62
C GLN A 389 -23.91 -9.12 -27.95
N LYS A 390 -24.15 -8.44 -29.08
CA LYS A 390 -24.13 -9.05 -30.42
C LYS A 390 -22.71 -9.24 -30.93
N GLU A 391 -21.78 -8.38 -30.53
CA GLU A 391 -20.36 -8.59 -30.72
C GLU A 391 -19.93 -9.80 -29.88
N LYS A 392 -19.87 -11.01 -30.49
CA LYS A 392 -19.02 -12.07 -29.97
C LYS A 392 -17.68 -11.41 -29.65
N ALA A 393 -17.21 -11.53 -28.41
CA ALA A 393 -15.86 -11.13 -28.06
C ALA A 393 -14.96 -11.69 -29.17
N ALA A 394 -14.44 -10.80 -30.02
CA ALA A 394 -13.44 -11.22 -30.98
C ALA A 394 -12.39 -11.91 -30.10
N PRO A 395 -12.00 -13.17 -30.38
CA PRO A 395 -10.81 -13.70 -29.76
C PRO A 395 -9.78 -12.61 -30.01
N ALA A 396 -9.27 -11.97 -28.95
CA ALA A 396 -8.06 -11.18 -29.09
C ALA A 396 -7.13 -12.10 -29.84
N ALA A 397 -6.80 -11.73 -31.09
CA ALA A 397 -6.01 -12.59 -31.94
C ALA A 397 -4.67 -12.71 -31.23
N ALA A 398 -4.53 -13.75 -30.42
CA ALA A 398 -3.26 -14.15 -29.87
C ALA A 398 -2.39 -14.29 -31.10
N PRO A 399 -1.29 -13.52 -31.22
CA PRO A 399 -0.38 -13.72 -32.32
C PRO A 399 -0.06 -15.22 -32.34
N ALA A 400 -0.30 -15.87 -33.48
CA ALA A 400 0.01 -17.26 -33.67
C ALA A 400 1.53 -17.41 -33.56
N VAL A 401 2.02 -17.66 -32.34
CA VAL A 401 3.43 -17.94 -32.09
C VAL A 401 3.67 -19.40 -32.45
N PRO A 402 4.68 -19.71 -33.29
CA PRO A 402 4.95 -21.07 -33.72
C PRO A 402 5.15 -22.03 -32.55
N VAL A 403 4.70 -23.27 -32.74
CA VAL A 403 4.93 -24.39 -31.84
C VAL A 403 6.39 -24.83 -31.99
N GLU A 404 7.30 -24.25 -31.21
CA GLU A 404 8.61 -24.85 -30.95
C GLU A 404 8.94 -24.85 -29.45
N SER A 405 9.17 -26.08 -28.95
CA SER A 405 9.83 -26.50 -27.70
C SER A 405 9.76 -25.63 -26.43
N ALA A 406 9.08 -26.16 -25.38
CA ALA A 406 9.04 -25.68 -23.99
C ALA A 406 8.51 -24.25 -23.79
N ALA A 407 7.32 -24.11 -23.18
CA ALA A 407 6.73 -22.81 -22.89
C ALA A 407 7.44 -22.12 -21.72
N GLU A 408 8.20 -21.07 -22.02
CA GLU A 408 8.72 -20.14 -21.01
C GLU A 408 7.55 -19.38 -20.37
N PHE A 409 7.44 -19.50 -19.04
CA PHE A 409 6.53 -18.69 -18.23
C PHE A 409 7.27 -17.43 -17.83
N LYS A 410 6.66 -16.30 -18.13
CA LYS A 410 7.25 -15.00 -17.85
C LYS A 410 6.19 -13.95 -17.62
N GLU A 411 6.45 -13.10 -16.64
CA GLU A 411 5.62 -11.95 -16.29
C GLU A 411 5.36 -11.06 -17.51
N ASN A 412 4.13 -10.54 -17.64
CA ASN A 412 3.72 -9.64 -18.73
C ASN A 412 3.89 -10.24 -20.13
N THR A 413 3.84 -11.56 -20.27
CA THR A 413 3.81 -12.24 -21.57
C THR A 413 2.48 -12.96 -21.79
N PRO A 414 2.13 -13.36 -23.03
CA PRO A 414 0.96 -14.20 -23.29
C PRO A 414 0.98 -15.55 -22.53
N ARG A 415 2.15 -15.95 -21.99
CA ARG A 415 2.36 -17.19 -21.26
C ARG A 415 2.65 -16.94 -19.76
N GLU A 416 1.92 -16.02 -19.14
CA GLU A 416 2.13 -15.61 -17.75
C GLU A 416 1.69 -16.69 -16.74
N ARG A 417 0.49 -17.27 -16.91
CA ARG A 417 0.00 -18.39 -16.09
C ARG A 417 -1.07 -19.20 -16.84
N LEU A 418 -1.26 -20.45 -16.47
CA LEU A 418 -2.34 -21.30 -16.95
C LEU A 418 -3.40 -21.43 -15.86
N ILE A 419 -4.67 -21.20 -16.19
CA ILE A 419 -5.79 -21.29 -15.25
C ILE A 419 -6.74 -22.40 -15.69
N ALA A 420 -7.07 -23.29 -14.77
CA ALA A 420 -8.12 -24.30 -14.95
C ALA A 420 -9.47 -23.60 -15.18
N GLN A 421 -10.16 -23.98 -16.25
CA GLN A 421 -11.45 -23.39 -16.62
C GLN A 421 -12.57 -23.88 -15.71
N GLU A 422 -12.44 -25.08 -15.16
CA GLU A 422 -13.37 -25.64 -14.19
C GLU A 422 -12.90 -25.38 -12.75
N ALA A 423 -13.85 -25.17 -11.84
CA ALA A 423 -13.59 -24.98 -10.41
C ALA A 423 -13.30 -26.31 -9.70
N GLU A 424 -12.24 -27.00 -10.15
CA GLU A 424 -11.80 -28.27 -9.60
C GLU A 424 -11.24 -28.10 -8.18
N ARG A 425 -11.63 -29.01 -7.28
CA ARG A 425 -11.29 -28.95 -5.86
C ARG A 425 -10.30 -30.05 -5.50
N THR A 426 -9.17 -29.66 -4.91
CA THR A 426 -8.12 -30.59 -4.49
C THR A 426 -8.52 -31.46 -3.30
N GLY A 427 -9.47 -31.02 -2.48
CA GLY A 427 -9.63 -31.54 -1.13
C GLY A 427 -8.49 -31.10 -0.20
N ASP A 428 -8.52 -31.66 1.01
CA ASP A 428 -7.52 -31.43 2.07
C ASP A 428 -6.32 -32.40 1.99
N GLU A 429 -6.32 -33.32 1.01
CA GLU A 429 -5.21 -34.20 0.67
C GLU A 429 -4.98 -34.22 -0.84
N PHE A 430 -3.77 -33.87 -1.27
CA PHE A 430 -3.45 -33.77 -2.69
C PHE A 430 -1.95 -33.89 -2.95
N THR A 431 -1.62 -34.17 -4.22
CA THR A 431 -0.24 -34.21 -4.70
C THR A 431 -0.08 -33.29 -5.90
N VAL A 432 0.96 -32.45 -5.85
CA VAL A 432 1.42 -31.62 -6.97
C VAL A 432 2.76 -32.14 -7.45
N GLU A 433 2.85 -32.47 -8.73
CA GLU A 433 4.06 -32.94 -9.39
C GLU A 433 4.39 -32.02 -10.57
N ALA A 434 5.62 -31.52 -10.67
CA ALA A 434 6.02 -30.61 -11.74
C ALA A 434 7.48 -30.83 -12.16
N ILE A 435 7.77 -30.56 -13.43
CA ILE A 435 9.12 -30.50 -13.97
C ILE A 435 9.40 -29.04 -14.33
N VAL A 436 10.33 -28.43 -13.63
CA VAL A 436 10.55 -26.98 -13.67
C VAL A 436 12.02 -26.62 -13.77
N LYS A 437 12.30 -25.52 -14.45
CA LYS A 437 13.58 -24.82 -14.46
C LYS A 437 13.32 -23.37 -14.08
N LEU A 438 14.01 -22.90 -13.06
CA LEU A 438 13.86 -21.54 -12.54
C LEU A 438 14.95 -20.65 -13.14
N ASP A 439 14.59 -19.55 -13.79
CA ASP A 439 15.56 -18.65 -14.41
C ASP A 439 15.90 -17.46 -13.48
N SER A 440 14.93 -16.96 -12.70
CA SER A 440 15.16 -15.93 -11.69
C SER A 440 14.30 -16.07 -10.44
N ILE A 441 14.69 -15.39 -9.36
CA ILE A 441 13.89 -15.27 -8.12
C ILE A 441 13.43 -13.82 -7.92
N ASP A 442 12.39 -13.63 -7.13
CA ASP A 442 11.94 -12.29 -6.73
C ASP A 442 13.04 -11.57 -5.91
N THR A 443 13.27 -10.29 -6.22
CA THR A 443 14.27 -9.43 -5.53
C THR A 443 13.82 -9.01 -4.12
N ALA A 444 12.54 -9.21 -3.79
CA ALA A 444 11.99 -9.04 -2.47
C ALA A 444 11.82 -10.41 -1.78
N ALA A 445 10.76 -10.58 -1.00
CA ALA A 445 10.51 -11.78 -0.20
C ALA A 445 9.39 -12.67 -0.79
N SER A 446 8.94 -12.39 -2.01
CA SER A 446 7.81 -13.08 -2.65
C SER A 446 8.19 -14.47 -3.13
N VAL A 447 7.20 -15.26 -3.52
CA VAL A 447 7.37 -16.66 -3.94
C VAL A 447 7.05 -16.80 -5.42
N ARG A 448 8.03 -17.23 -6.23
CA ARG A 448 7.82 -17.61 -7.63
C ARG A 448 7.02 -18.90 -7.65
N THR A 449 5.75 -18.84 -8.07
CA THR A 449 4.77 -19.90 -7.85
C THR A 449 4.73 -20.90 -8.99
N ILE A 450 4.93 -22.19 -8.69
CA ILE A 450 4.84 -23.30 -9.66
C ILE A 450 3.38 -23.64 -9.91
N ALA A 451 2.61 -23.82 -8.84
CA ALA A 451 1.19 -24.14 -8.91
C ALA A 451 0.48 -23.60 -7.67
N SER A 452 -0.79 -23.25 -7.81
CA SER A 452 -1.61 -22.78 -6.69
C SER A 452 -3.09 -23.07 -6.88
N HIS A 453 -3.80 -23.03 -5.76
CA HIS A 453 -5.24 -22.92 -5.65
C HIS A 453 -5.53 -21.77 -4.69
N TRP A 454 -5.10 -20.56 -5.04
CA TRP A 454 -5.08 -19.43 -4.10
C TRP A 454 -5.16 -18.07 -4.78
N THR A 455 -5.86 -17.13 -4.13
CA THR A 455 -6.05 -15.75 -4.62
C THR A 455 -5.02 -14.76 -4.08
N GLY A 456 -4.16 -15.16 -3.14
CA GLY A 456 -3.16 -14.28 -2.50
C GLY A 456 -3.61 -13.66 -1.18
N GLY A 457 -4.86 -13.84 -0.75
CA GLY A 457 -5.37 -13.36 0.53
C GLY A 457 -5.08 -14.32 1.69
N LYS A 458 -5.30 -13.91 2.94
CA LYS A 458 -5.00 -14.76 4.12
C LYS A 458 -5.97 -14.62 5.30
N ASP A 459 -6.93 -13.70 5.21
CA ASP A 459 -7.71 -13.24 6.37
C ASP A 459 -9.21 -13.58 6.25
N ASN A 460 -9.64 -14.29 5.20
CA ASN A 460 -11.04 -14.65 4.96
C ASN A 460 -11.19 -16.03 4.31
N VAL A 461 -12.42 -16.57 4.33
CA VAL A 461 -12.74 -17.90 3.80
C VAL A 461 -12.54 -17.98 2.28
N GLU A 462 -12.81 -16.90 1.54
CA GLU A 462 -12.56 -16.84 0.09
C GLU A 462 -11.07 -16.99 -0.26
N SER A 463 -10.19 -16.72 0.70
CA SER A 463 -8.74 -16.84 0.58
C SER A 463 -8.20 -18.21 0.97
N PHE A 464 -9.05 -19.14 1.41
CA PHE A 464 -8.62 -20.51 1.70
C PHE A 464 -8.00 -21.13 0.46
N GLY A 465 -6.91 -21.88 0.63
CA GLY A 465 -6.13 -22.30 -0.52
C GLY A 465 -4.70 -22.67 -0.21
N TRP A 466 -3.94 -22.89 -1.27
CA TRP A 466 -2.52 -23.21 -1.18
C TRP A 466 -1.72 -22.67 -2.37
N SER A 467 -0.42 -22.44 -2.16
CA SER A 467 0.51 -22.03 -3.22
C SER A 467 1.88 -22.66 -3.02
N ILE A 468 2.40 -23.33 -4.04
CA ILE A 468 3.71 -23.99 -4.03
C ILE A 468 4.66 -23.21 -4.92
N GLY A 469 5.86 -22.90 -4.42
CA GLY A 469 6.84 -22.19 -5.21
C GLY A 469 8.21 -22.06 -4.56
N VAL A 470 9.01 -21.14 -5.10
CA VAL A 470 10.39 -20.91 -4.67
C VAL A 470 10.57 -19.50 -4.08
N THR A 471 11.23 -19.39 -2.94
CA THR A 471 11.40 -18.12 -2.21
C THR A 471 12.38 -17.14 -2.86
N GLY A 472 12.04 -15.83 -2.77
CA GLY A 472 12.88 -14.70 -3.21
C GLY A 472 14.09 -14.38 -2.32
N GLU A 473 14.88 -13.41 -2.76
CA GLU A 473 16.17 -12.99 -2.17
C GLU A 473 16.07 -12.62 -0.68
N LYS A 474 15.00 -11.91 -0.29
CA LYS A 474 14.81 -11.36 1.06
C LYS A 474 13.88 -12.22 1.93
N SER A 475 13.61 -13.46 1.52
CA SER A 475 12.72 -14.34 2.29
C SER A 475 13.35 -14.76 3.63
N ARG A 476 12.53 -14.73 4.69
CA ARG A 476 12.91 -15.24 6.02
C ARG A 476 13.26 -16.72 6.03
N PHE A 477 12.78 -17.49 5.03
CA PHE A 477 13.06 -18.91 4.86
C PHE A 477 14.32 -19.17 4.01
N LYS A 478 15.16 -18.13 3.87
CA LYS A 478 16.35 -18.05 3.00
C LYS A 478 15.98 -18.14 1.50
N PRO A 479 16.78 -17.59 0.59
CA PRO A 479 16.46 -17.58 -0.83
C PRO A 479 16.51 -18.97 -1.46
N ARG A 480 15.73 -19.16 -2.54
CA ARG A 480 15.69 -20.40 -3.34
C ARG A 480 15.15 -21.64 -2.60
N ASN A 481 14.42 -21.45 -1.51
CA ASN A 481 13.76 -22.54 -0.79
C ASN A 481 12.51 -22.98 -1.53
N LEU A 482 12.31 -24.28 -1.69
CA LEU A 482 10.99 -24.81 -2.05
C LEU A 482 10.06 -24.69 -0.83
N ILE A 483 8.92 -24.02 -1.02
CA ILE A 483 7.97 -23.67 0.04
C ILE A 483 6.54 -23.90 -0.43
N ILE A 484 5.64 -24.25 0.50
CA ILE A 484 4.19 -24.16 0.30
C ILE A 484 3.60 -23.15 1.28
N GLN A 485 2.62 -22.37 0.83
CA GLN A 485 1.83 -21.47 1.66
C GLN A 485 0.44 -22.08 1.78
N LEU A 486 -0.01 -22.36 3.01
CA LEU A 486 -1.33 -22.96 3.30
C LEU A 486 -2.23 -21.92 3.96
N VAL A 487 -3.50 -21.86 3.54
CA VAL A 487 -4.54 -21.02 4.14
C VAL A 487 -5.77 -21.88 4.37
N GLY A 488 -6.14 -22.09 5.63
CA GLY A 488 -7.29 -22.92 6.01
C GLY A 488 -7.65 -22.73 7.47
N GLU A 489 -8.25 -23.74 8.08
CA GLU A 489 -8.61 -23.74 9.50
C GLU A 489 -7.58 -24.48 10.35
N ASP A 490 -7.20 -23.95 11.51
CA ASP A 490 -6.44 -24.69 12.53
C ASP A 490 -7.33 -25.59 13.41
N GLU A 491 -6.75 -26.25 14.41
CA GLU A 491 -7.48 -27.11 15.37
C GLU A 491 -8.60 -26.37 16.12
N ASN A 492 -8.50 -25.05 16.26
CA ASN A 492 -9.47 -24.21 16.95
C ASN A 492 -10.50 -23.61 15.98
N ARG A 493 -10.50 -24.00 14.70
CA ARG A 493 -11.32 -23.44 13.61
C ARG A 493 -11.05 -21.97 13.34
N ASN A 494 -9.88 -21.47 13.71
CA ASN A 494 -9.45 -20.13 13.30
C ASN A 494 -8.82 -20.18 11.92
N ILE A 495 -8.94 -19.09 11.16
CA ILE A 495 -8.23 -18.94 9.89
C ILE A 495 -6.73 -18.90 10.18
N ALA A 496 -6.02 -19.89 9.66
CA ALA A 496 -4.58 -20.06 9.79
C ALA A 496 -3.90 -19.87 8.43
N TYR A 497 -2.87 -19.02 8.43
CA TYR A 497 -1.96 -18.83 7.30
C TYR A 497 -0.58 -19.34 7.70
N GLU A 498 -0.10 -20.38 7.03
CA GLU A 498 1.12 -21.07 7.39
C GLU A 498 2.02 -21.34 6.18
N PRO A 499 3.16 -20.63 6.06
CA PRO A 499 4.21 -21.00 5.12
C PRO A 499 5.07 -22.15 5.68
N VAL A 500 5.10 -23.27 4.96
CA VAL A 500 5.85 -24.48 5.31
C VAL A 500 7.03 -24.64 4.35
N ALA A 501 8.24 -24.46 4.85
CA ALA A 501 9.46 -24.45 4.04
C ALA A 501 10.20 -25.80 4.13
N SER A 502 10.61 -26.34 2.99
CA SER A 502 11.23 -27.67 2.90
C SER A 502 12.72 -27.72 3.27
N ASP A 503 13.39 -26.56 3.24
CA ASP A 503 14.85 -26.40 3.25
C ASP A 503 15.59 -27.01 2.05
N LEU A 504 14.88 -27.53 1.05
CA LEU A 504 15.42 -27.95 -0.23
C LEU A 504 15.65 -26.73 -1.14
N ARG A 505 16.87 -26.57 -1.66
CA ARG A 505 17.28 -25.42 -2.48
C ARG A 505 17.24 -25.75 -3.96
N ILE A 506 16.59 -24.87 -4.73
CA ILE A 506 16.49 -24.97 -6.19
C ILE A 506 17.52 -24.04 -6.82
N GLU A 507 18.48 -24.59 -7.57
CA GLU A 507 19.48 -23.82 -8.30
C GLU A 507 18.89 -23.20 -9.57
N LEU A 508 19.32 -21.98 -9.91
CA LEU A 508 18.89 -21.30 -11.13
C LEU A 508 19.47 -22.01 -12.36
N GLY A 509 18.68 -22.08 -13.43
CA GLY A 509 19.11 -22.65 -14.70
C GLY A 509 19.14 -24.19 -14.76
N VAL A 510 18.80 -24.88 -13.67
CA VAL A 510 18.81 -26.35 -13.57
C VAL A 510 17.38 -26.90 -13.58
N THR A 511 17.15 -28.00 -14.29
CA THR A 511 15.84 -28.66 -14.38
C THR A 511 15.64 -29.63 -13.21
N TYR A 512 14.54 -29.45 -12.48
CA TYR A 512 14.14 -30.28 -11.35
C TYR A 512 12.79 -30.95 -11.58
N HIS A 513 12.71 -32.21 -11.18
CA HIS A 513 11.45 -32.90 -10.91
C HIS A 513 11.10 -32.69 -9.44
N ILE A 514 9.94 -32.07 -9.21
CA ILE A 514 9.46 -31.68 -7.89
C ILE A 514 8.11 -32.37 -7.64
N ALA A 515 7.95 -32.99 -6.48
CA ALA A 515 6.68 -33.47 -6.00
C ALA A 515 6.42 -32.99 -4.57
N VAL A 516 5.23 -32.47 -4.32
CA VAL A 516 4.79 -31.99 -3.00
C VAL A 516 3.49 -32.70 -2.67
N LYS A 517 3.50 -33.44 -1.56
CA LYS A 517 2.33 -34.14 -1.03
C LYS A 517 1.86 -33.39 0.22
N VAL A 518 0.59 -33.05 0.28
CA VAL A 518 0.00 -32.30 1.38
C VAL A 518 -1.08 -33.15 2.02
N SER A 519 -0.98 -33.39 3.32
CA SER A 519 -2.02 -34.10 4.07
C SER A 519 -2.37 -33.35 5.36
N CYS A 520 -3.55 -32.72 5.35
CA CYS A 520 -4.14 -32.18 6.56
C CYS A 520 -4.50 -33.24 7.59
N ALA A 521 -4.70 -34.49 7.20
CA ALA A 521 -4.98 -35.60 8.11
C ALA A 521 -3.71 -36.11 8.81
N ALA A 522 -2.58 -36.17 8.10
CA ALA A 522 -1.28 -36.55 8.66
C ALA A 522 -0.52 -35.36 9.30
N HIS A 523 -1.03 -34.14 9.14
CA HIS A 523 -0.44 -32.89 9.65
C HIS A 523 0.94 -32.61 9.05
N GLU A 524 1.18 -33.04 7.81
CA GLU A 524 2.51 -33.08 7.20
C GLU A 524 2.48 -32.70 5.72
N VAL A 525 3.52 -31.97 5.30
CA VAL A 525 3.86 -31.75 3.89
C VAL A 525 5.17 -32.47 3.58
N VAL A 526 5.13 -33.34 2.57
CA VAL A 526 6.31 -34.06 2.08
C VAL A 526 6.75 -33.47 0.74
N PHE A 527 7.95 -32.90 0.71
CA PHE A 527 8.61 -32.36 -0.47
C PHE A 527 9.62 -33.37 -1.00
N ARG A 528 9.65 -33.54 -2.32
CA ARG A 528 10.60 -34.39 -3.03
C ARG A 528 11.17 -33.62 -4.21
N VAL A 529 12.49 -33.62 -4.37
CA VAL A 529 13.20 -32.90 -5.44
C VAL A 529 14.29 -33.80 -6.02
N GLN A 530 14.35 -33.89 -7.35
CA GLN A 530 15.39 -34.61 -8.08
C GLN A 530 15.86 -33.79 -9.30
N GLN A 531 17.17 -33.67 -9.50
CA GLN A 531 17.72 -33.02 -10.71
C GLN A 531 17.53 -33.94 -11.92
N VAL A 532 16.97 -33.41 -13.00
CA VAL A 532 16.71 -34.17 -14.24
C VAL A 532 17.94 -34.19 -15.15
N ASP A 533 18.73 -33.11 -15.14
CA ASP A 533 19.87 -32.93 -16.05
C ASP A 533 21.07 -33.85 -15.74
N LYS A 534 21.07 -34.53 -14.59
CA LYS A 534 22.13 -35.46 -14.17
C LYS A 534 21.59 -36.90 -14.12
N PRO A 535 22.08 -37.82 -14.97
CA PRO A 535 21.79 -39.23 -14.81
C PRO A 535 22.31 -39.69 -13.43
N ASN A 536 21.42 -40.23 -12.58
CA ASN A 536 21.65 -40.63 -11.18
C ASN A 536 21.70 -39.53 -10.12
N ALA A 537 21.04 -38.38 -10.32
CA ALA A 537 20.86 -37.43 -9.22
C ALA A 537 20.10 -38.07 -8.03
N PRO A 538 20.58 -37.90 -6.78
CA PRO A 538 19.88 -38.40 -5.60
C PRO A 538 18.55 -37.68 -5.43
N VAL A 539 17.54 -38.43 -5.00
CA VAL A 539 16.25 -37.85 -4.64
C VAL A 539 16.37 -37.25 -3.24
N LEU A 540 16.17 -35.95 -3.13
CA LEU A 540 16.11 -35.26 -1.85
C LEU A 540 14.66 -35.23 -1.37
N THR A 541 14.42 -35.63 -0.12
CA THR A 541 13.08 -35.63 0.49
C THR A 541 13.14 -34.84 1.80
N SER A 542 12.12 -34.03 2.07
CA SER A 542 11.95 -33.28 3.31
C SER A 542 10.49 -33.36 3.74
N ALA A 543 10.25 -33.82 4.95
CA ALA A 543 8.92 -33.94 5.54
C ALA A 543 8.80 -32.92 6.67
N VAL A 544 7.79 -32.05 6.60
CA VAL A 544 7.67 -30.89 7.49
C VAL A 544 6.26 -30.83 8.06
N PRO A 545 6.10 -30.75 9.39
CA PRO A 545 4.78 -30.67 10.02
C PRO A 545 4.10 -29.32 9.76
N HIS A 546 2.77 -29.31 9.77
CA HIS A 546 1.95 -28.10 9.69
C HIS A 546 0.70 -28.16 10.60
N HIS A 547 0.13 -27.00 10.88
CA HIS A 547 -0.98 -26.79 11.82
C HIS A 547 -2.34 -26.60 11.14
N VAL A 548 -2.37 -26.33 9.83
CA VAL A 548 -3.64 -26.29 9.07
C VAL A 548 -4.31 -27.67 9.02
N ARG A 549 -5.57 -27.76 9.44
CA ARG A 549 -6.31 -29.02 9.62
C ARG A 549 -7.34 -29.31 8.54
N VAL A 550 -7.95 -28.28 7.94
CA VAL A 550 -9.06 -28.46 6.98
C VAL A 550 -9.28 -27.18 6.17
N GLY A 551 -9.90 -27.31 4.99
CA GLY A 551 -10.49 -26.22 4.24
C GLY A 551 -9.61 -25.70 3.10
N LEU A 552 -8.55 -26.42 2.73
CA LEU A 552 -7.59 -26.00 1.70
C LEU A 552 -8.21 -25.84 0.30
N ASP A 553 -9.43 -26.35 0.08
CA ASP A 553 -10.14 -26.27 -1.19
C ASP A 553 -11.41 -25.40 -1.16
N ARG A 554 -11.73 -24.74 -0.03
CA ARG A 554 -12.99 -23.97 0.13
C ARG A 554 -12.93 -22.54 -0.46
N GLY A 555 -11.77 -22.08 -0.90
CA GLY A 555 -11.60 -20.71 -1.39
C GLY A 555 -12.25 -20.45 -2.76
N ALA A 556 -12.18 -19.21 -3.24
CA ALA A 556 -12.81 -18.81 -4.50
C ALA A 556 -11.91 -19.00 -5.75
N ALA A 557 -10.65 -19.43 -5.57
CA ALA A 557 -9.69 -19.59 -6.67
C ALA A 557 -9.98 -20.82 -7.55
N ASN A 558 -9.60 -20.75 -8.82
CA ASN A 558 -9.36 -21.94 -9.65
C ASN A 558 -7.89 -22.39 -9.53
N LEU A 559 -7.60 -23.62 -9.95
CA LEU A 559 -6.23 -24.12 -10.04
C LEU A 559 -5.41 -23.36 -11.08
N VAL A 560 -4.18 -23.04 -10.73
CA VAL A 560 -3.25 -22.27 -11.57
C VAL A 560 -1.89 -22.94 -11.64
N ILE A 561 -1.27 -22.94 -12.83
CA ILE A 561 0.14 -23.28 -13.04
C ILE A 561 0.89 -22.01 -13.45
N GLY A 562 2.05 -21.76 -12.84
CA GLY A 562 2.93 -20.62 -13.13
C GLY A 562 2.57 -19.32 -12.40
N GLY A 563 1.64 -19.35 -11.43
CA GLY A 563 1.23 -18.15 -10.70
C GLY A 563 0.11 -18.40 -9.70
N VAL A 564 -0.54 -17.32 -9.28
CA VAL A 564 -1.75 -17.31 -8.43
C VAL A 564 -2.99 -16.89 -9.23
N HIS A 565 -4.18 -17.24 -8.73
CA HIS A 565 -5.45 -17.03 -9.42
C HIS A 565 -5.75 -15.56 -9.71
N LYS A 566 -5.65 -14.71 -8.69
CA LYS A 566 -5.66 -13.26 -8.88
C LYS A 566 -4.28 -12.85 -9.35
N ARG A 567 -4.19 -12.08 -10.44
CA ARG A 567 -2.92 -11.60 -10.98
C ARG A 567 -2.09 -10.90 -9.89
N ALA A 568 -0.93 -11.46 -9.57
CA ALA A 568 0.05 -10.88 -8.67
C ALA A 568 1.46 -11.09 -9.29
N PRO A 569 2.03 -10.05 -9.94
CA PRO A 569 3.28 -10.16 -10.68
C PRO A 569 4.46 -10.74 -9.89
N SER A 570 4.57 -10.37 -8.61
CA SER A 570 5.61 -10.88 -7.71
C SER A 570 5.51 -12.38 -7.40
N HIS A 571 4.39 -13.02 -7.74
CA HIS A 571 4.15 -14.44 -7.55
C HIS A 571 4.26 -15.27 -8.83
N HIS A 572 4.39 -14.66 -10.01
CA HIS A 572 4.49 -15.40 -11.27
C HIS A 572 5.80 -16.19 -11.35
N TRP A 573 5.74 -17.38 -11.94
CA TRP A 573 6.93 -18.15 -12.28
C TRP A 573 7.76 -17.39 -13.32
N ASP A 574 9.08 -17.41 -13.14
CA ASP A 574 10.01 -16.87 -14.13
C ASP A 574 11.02 -17.96 -14.49
N GLY A 575 10.72 -18.64 -15.61
CA GLY A 575 11.46 -19.80 -16.07
C GLY A 575 10.60 -20.76 -16.88
N ARG A 576 11.00 -22.02 -16.95
CA ARG A 576 10.29 -23.06 -17.71
C ARG A 576 9.53 -24.00 -16.79
N ILE A 577 8.28 -24.30 -17.13
CA ILE A 577 7.56 -25.45 -16.59
C ILE A 577 7.35 -26.37 -17.79
N GLU A 578 7.93 -27.57 -17.75
CA GLU A 578 7.81 -28.54 -18.84
C GLU A 578 6.53 -29.37 -18.71
N ALA A 579 6.17 -29.69 -17.46
CA ALA A 579 4.98 -30.45 -17.13
C ALA A 579 4.53 -30.13 -15.71
N ALA A 580 3.23 -30.16 -15.47
CA ALA A 580 2.65 -30.09 -14.13
C ALA A 580 1.38 -30.94 -14.04
N ARG A 581 1.21 -31.62 -12.91
CA ARG A 581 0.04 -32.45 -12.60
C ARG A 581 -0.40 -32.21 -11.16
N ILE A 582 -1.69 -32.03 -10.98
CA ILE A 582 -2.35 -31.85 -9.68
C ILE A 582 -3.38 -32.96 -9.52
N THR A 583 -3.26 -33.75 -8.46
CA THR A 583 -4.13 -34.91 -8.20
C THR A 583 -4.77 -34.80 -6.83
N ARG A 584 -5.99 -35.34 -6.70
CA ARG A 584 -6.62 -35.56 -5.40
C ARG A 584 -5.98 -36.77 -4.73
N GLY A 585 -5.68 -36.66 -3.44
CA GLY A 585 -5.02 -37.70 -2.65
C GLY A 585 -3.49 -37.73 -2.80
N LEU A 586 -2.87 -38.63 -2.03
CA LEU A 586 -1.42 -38.77 -1.94
C LEU A 586 -0.93 -39.83 -2.93
N LEU A 587 -0.16 -39.43 -3.95
CA LEU A 587 0.41 -40.38 -4.90
C LEU A 587 1.52 -41.23 -4.24
N PRO A 588 1.57 -42.54 -4.49
CA PRO A 588 2.68 -43.36 -4.03
C PRO A 588 3.97 -42.99 -4.77
N ASP A 589 5.12 -43.16 -4.12
CA ASP A 589 6.43 -42.79 -4.70
C ASP A 589 6.72 -43.49 -6.04
N ALA A 590 6.23 -44.72 -6.21
CA ALA A 590 6.36 -45.48 -7.46
C ALA A 590 5.57 -44.88 -8.64
N ALA A 591 4.59 -44.00 -8.37
CA ALA A 591 3.79 -43.33 -9.39
C ALA A 591 4.33 -41.94 -9.77
N LEU A 592 5.36 -41.45 -9.07
CA LEU A 592 6.06 -40.21 -9.40
C LEU A 592 7.13 -40.49 -10.46
N SER A 593 7.21 -39.63 -11.48
CA SER A 593 8.10 -39.85 -12.62
C SER A 593 8.52 -38.53 -13.25
N ALA A 594 9.83 -38.37 -13.48
CA ALA A 594 10.38 -37.27 -14.27
C ALA A 594 10.11 -37.42 -15.79
N LYS A 595 9.33 -38.43 -16.20
CA LYS A 595 8.85 -38.62 -17.58
C LYS A 595 7.33 -38.39 -17.63
N PRO A 596 6.86 -37.20 -18.04
CA PRO A 596 5.43 -36.87 -18.04
C PRO A 596 4.55 -37.84 -18.84
N GLU A 597 5.09 -38.41 -19.93
CA GLU A 597 4.45 -39.43 -20.79
C GLU A 597 3.97 -40.67 -20.00
N THR A 598 4.53 -40.92 -18.82
CA THR A 598 4.25 -42.10 -18.00
C THR A 598 3.20 -41.87 -16.90
N TRP A 599 2.71 -40.63 -16.74
CA TRP A 599 1.75 -40.27 -15.71
C TRP A 599 0.38 -40.93 -15.97
N LYS A 600 0.01 -41.95 -15.18
CA LYS A 600 -1.27 -42.67 -15.26
C LYS A 600 -2.06 -42.54 -13.95
N ALA A 601 -3.07 -41.68 -13.89
CA ALA A 601 -4.08 -41.56 -12.81
C ALA A 601 -5.12 -40.47 -13.19
N PRO A 602 -6.33 -40.44 -12.59
CA PRO A 602 -7.23 -39.30 -12.74
C PRO A 602 -6.64 -38.08 -12.02
N ALA A 603 -6.02 -37.19 -12.79
CA ALA A 603 -5.61 -35.88 -12.30
C ALA A 603 -6.76 -34.88 -12.46
N LEU A 604 -6.79 -33.89 -11.56
CA LEU A 604 -7.63 -32.71 -11.73
C LEU A 604 -7.08 -31.92 -12.92
N VAL A 605 -5.83 -31.50 -12.80
CA VAL A 605 -5.10 -30.79 -13.84
C VAL A 605 -3.89 -31.61 -14.29
N THR A 606 -3.75 -31.83 -15.59
CA THR A 606 -2.49 -32.28 -16.21
C THR A 606 -2.15 -31.37 -17.37
N TRP A 607 -0.92 -30.88 -17.39
CA TRP A 607 -0.39 -30.08 -18.47
C TRP A 607 1.01 -30.52 -18.85
N HIS A 608 1.27 -30.61 -20.15
CA HIS A 608 2.56 -30.96 -20.71
C HIS A 608 2.86 -30.03 -21.89
N ALA A 609 3.98 -29.32 -21.84
CA ALA A 609 4.33 -28.30 -22.83
C ALA A 609 4.41 -28.86 -24.27
N LYS A 610 4.73 -30.15 -24.44
CA LYS A 610 4.81 -30.80 -25.77
C LYS A 610 3.50 -31.40 -26.26
N ALA A 611 2.50 -31.62 -25.39
CA ALA A 611 1.24 -32.29 -25.74
C ALA A 611 0.13 -31.32 -26.19
N GLY A 612 0.40 -30.02 -26.24
CA GLY A 612 -0.60 -28.97 -26.50
C GLY A 612 -1.44 -28.63 -25.26
N LEU A 613 -2.23 -27.56 -25.37
CA LEU A 613 -3.12 -27.10 -24.31
C LEU A 613 -4.46 -27.85 -24.39
N SER A 614 -4.91 -28.43 -23.28
CA SER A 614 -6.24 -29.05 -23.20
C SER A 614 -7.33 -27.98 -23.03
N GLU A 615 -8.58 -28.27 -23.40
CA GLU A 615 -9.72 -27.35 -23.21
C GLU A 615 -9.96 -26.97 -21.74
N ARG A 616 -9.41 -27.75 -20.80
CA ARG A 616 -9.51 -27.49 -19.36
C ARG A 616 -8.59 -26.38 -18.86
N LEU A 617 -7.59 -25.96 -19.64
CA LEU A 617 -6.63 -24.93 -19.25
C LEU A 617 -6.62 -23.81 -20.27
N ALA A 618 -6.59 -22.57 -19.80
CA ALA A 618 -6.36 -21.41 -20.65
C ALA A 618 -5.17 -20.60 -20.15
N TRP A 619 -4.41 -20.05 -21.08
CA TRP A 619 -3.45 -19.00 -20.74
C TRP A 619 -4.18 -17.77 -20.22
N SER A 620 -3.67 -17.22 -19.13
CA SER A 620 -4.09 -15.94 -18.58
C SER A 620 -2.87 -15.03 -18.47
N SER A 621 -2.92 -13.90 -19.18
CA SER A 621 -1.92 -12.84 -19.15
C SER A 621 -2.49 -11.58 -18.49
N ALA A 622 -1.71 -10.49 -18.50
CA ALA A 622 -2.20 -9.15 -18.18
C ALA A 622 -3.39 -8.74 -19.08
N GLU A 623 -3.55 -9.35 -20.25
CA GLU A 623 -4.59 -9.02 -21.24
C GLU A 623 -5.77 -10.02 -21.21
N SER A 624 -5.72 -11.09 -20.40
CA SER A 624 -6.78 -12.11 -20.39
C SER A 624 -7.90 -11.76 -19.43
N PRO A 625 -9.16 -11.65 -19.89
CA PRO A 625 -10.29 -11.38 -19.01
C PRO A 625 -10.55 -12.57 -18.08
N ALA A 626 -10.98 -12.26 -16.86
CA ALA A 626 -11.49 -13.24 -15.90
C ALA A 626 -12.69 -14.03 -16.49
N VAL A 627 -13.01 -15.19 -15.89
CA VAL A 627 -14.15 -16.10 -16.13
C VAL A 627 -15.24 -15.49 -17.04
N PRO A 628 -15.66 -16.15 -18.14
CA PRO A 628 -16.62 -15.58 -19.08
C PRO A 628 -17.90 -15.17 -18.36
N LEU A 629 -18.04 -13.86 -18.16
CA LEU A 629 -19.26 -13.22 -17.68
C LEU A 629 -20.33 -13.40 -18.77
N ASP A 630 -21.60 -13.53 -18.34
CA ASP A 630 -22.76 -13.40 -19.23
C ASP A 630 -22.54 -12.21 -20.20
N PRO A 631 -22.70 -12.36 -21.53
CA PRO A 631 -22.47 -11.28 -22.50
C PRO A 631 -23.18 -9.97 -22.16
N ARG A 632 -24.39 -10.05 -21.58
CA ARG A 632 -25.10 -8.88 -21.08
C ARG A 632 -24.38 -8.23 -19.91
N ARG A 633 -23.90 -9.03 -18.96
CA ARG A 633 -23.12 -8.55 -17.82
C ARG A 633 -21.80 -7.92 -18.27
N GLN A 634 -21.09 -8.50 -19.24
CA GLN A 634 -19.89 -7.89 -19.81
C GLN A 634 -20.20 -6.55 -20.48
N ALA A 635 -21.28 -6.44 -21.24
CA ALA A 635 -21.71 -5.18 -21.85
C ALA A 635 -22.01 -4.09 -20.80
N ILE A 636 -22.57 -4.45 -19.64
CA ILE A 636 -22.79 -3.53 -18.52
C ILE A 636 -21.46 -3.12 -17.87
N VAL A 637 -20.50 -4.03 -17.72
CA VAL A 637 -19.13 -3.70 -17.26
C VAL A 637 -18.49 -2.67 -18.18
N ASP A 638 -18.58 -2.88 -19.50
CA ASP A 638 -18.04 -1.96 -20.50
C ASP A 638 -18.73 -0.58 -20.43
N LEU A 639 -20.05 -0.54 -20.24
CA LEU A 639 -20.79 0.72 -20.06
C LEU A 639 -20.34 1.45 -18.78
N CYS A 640 -20.21 0.73 -17.66
CA CYS A 640 -19.72 1.29 -16.40
C CYS A 640 -18.30 1.84 -16.57
N HIS A 641 -17.45 1.15 -17.32
CA HIS A 641 -16.10 1.59 -17.65
C HIS A 641 -16.10 2.89 -18.47
N VAL A 642 -16.98 2.99 -19.47
CA VAL A 642 -17.18 4.24 -20.24
C VAL A 642 -17.59 5.39 -19.32
N LEU A 643 -18.53 5.17 -18.39
CA LEU A 643 -19.00 6.21 -17.47
C LEU A 643 -17.90 6.68 -16.51
N LEU A 644 -17.13 5.76 -15.94
CA LEU A 644 -15.98 6.09 -15.08
C LEU A 644 -14.84 6.79 -15.83
N ASN A 645 -14.85 6.75 -17.16
CA ASN A 645 -13.90 7.42 -18.04
C ASN A 645 -14.48 8.68 -18.72
N ALA A 646 -15.74 9.03 -18.47
CA ALA A 646 -16.37 10.20 -19.06
C ALA A 646 -15.78 11.49 -18.47
N ASN A 647 -15.68 12.56 -19.26
CA ASN A 647 -15.22 13.86 -18.76
C ASN A 647 -16.04 14.32 -17.55
N GLU A 648 -17.36 14.13 -17.56
CA GLU A 648 -18.22 14.51 -16.44
C GLU A 648 -17.86 13.81 -15.11
N PHE A 649 -17.29 12.61 -15.16
CA PHE A 649 -16.82 11.90 -13.96
C PHE A 649 -15.63 12.61 -13.29
N PHE A 650 -14.77 13.26 -14.08
CA PHE A 650 -13.55 13.90 -13.60
C PHE A 650 -13.73 15.37 -13.22
N TYR A 651 -14.89 15.97 -13.43
CA TYR A 651 -15.10 17.39 -13.21
C TYR A 651 -16.31 17.64 -12.32
N LEU A 652 -16.17 18.60 -11.41
CA LEU A 652 -17.29 19.16 -10.66
C LEU A 652 -17.89 20.30 -11.49
N HIS A 653 -19.21 20.28 -11.69
CA HIS A 653 -19.95 21.17 -12.58
C HIS A 653 -20.97 22.05 -11.84
#